data_AF-A0A916A7X7-F1
#
_entry.id   AF-A0A916A7X7-F1
#
_cell.length_a   1.000
_cell.length_b   1.000
_cell.length_c   1.000
_cell.angle_alpha   90.00
_cell.angle_beta   90.00
_cell.angle_gamma   90.00
#
_symmetry.space_group_name_H-M   'P 1'
#
loop_
_entity.id
_entity.type
_entity.pdbx_description
1 polymer ?
#
loop_
_entity_poly.entity_id
_entity_poly.type
_entity_poly.pdbx_seq_one_letter_code
_entity_poly.pdbx_strand_id
1 'polypeptide(L)'
;MQPDALPTPAGTWLRRLAGWLLLALLSPSWAAVAPAAEPRHALVVGNANYANAPLLNSTNDASAVAKVLEKAGFKVDLRLDASQKQMQEAVTAFGDRLKAGGAGLFYFAGHGVQIKGRNFLMPVGTEIKREDEVPYKAVDVQQVLDKMETAKNRINVVVLDACRDNPFARSSRSGGGGLSSVDAPIGSLVAFATAPGSVASDGKGSNGLYTQHLLANIERPGMSIEEVFKRVRLGVRLDSNGQQIPWESTSLEGEFVFFAPQASAKGGPTTLPAPPGIEHIARAERGYELLRQGLVDDAERIFRALAGTAHPEVVWMGREGLAELQLQRGDSAGALAEANDIIAKAPTRSAAYLIRGRSLAAAGQAQAGQAALQQAAGSQTSADFSWQKSSALVAVGNAQRKQDPQAAVKTYERAARENPQSIEAASNLAVALNETGQTTKARLVLERAKALDPNDAMVAALLRQTQENLADEQDRARQQYVDEAVKDLAARFRNPPPRPAAAGAPDDWTSPVMALSVLPFQDQTPPGHVGRIGVEALLQQELIRELQARGYTLVERRLLDKVLAEVRLGSSELADQDTQIKLGKLLAARLMVSGVLSAQGAGLNASLRAIDTETTQLALVKSDSSTGAPDPTRLAATMAQAVAATVRDKYPLKGRIVSVDGSTAIINLGKKHGIAAGQSFNVLSRGEPIELNGRILGYKDSRIAQITVTEVDELLAHGRVADVKAPLERNQRIVARKE
;
A
#
# COMPACT_ATOMS: atom_id res chain seq x y z
N MET A 1 -58.25 68.80 -24.85
CA MET A 1 -58.90 67.52 -25.19
C MET A 1 -58.05 66.41 -24.60
N GLN A 2 -58.66 65.46 -23.90
CA GLN A 2 -58.03 64.32 -23.22
C GLN A 2 -57.08 63.52 -24.13
N PRO A 3 -56.18 62.73 -23.52
CA PRO A 3 -56.35 61.29 -23.72
C PRO A 3 -56.23 60.48 -22.43
N ASP A 4 -57.19 59.57 -22.23
CA ASP A 4 -57.18 58.52 -21.20
C ASP A 4 -56.35 57.32 -21.67
N ALA A 5 -55.54 56.74 -20.79
CA ALA A 5 -54.84 55.47 -21.02
C ALA A 5 -54.90 54.57 -19.77
N LEU A 6 -55.13 53.28 -20.02
CA LEU A 6 -55.50 52.19 -19.11
C LEU A 6 -54.43 51.84 -18.05
N PRO A 7 -54.84 51.31 -16.88
CA PRO A 7 -53.94 50.78 -15.83
C PRO A 7 -53.68 49.26 -15.94
N THR A 8 -52.55 48.84 -15.39
CA THR A 8 -52.14 47.45 -15.11
C THR A 8 -52.71 46.93 -13.78
N PRO A 9 -53.01 45.63 -13.62
CA PRO A 9 -53.47 45.07 -12.35
C PRO A 9 -52.34 44.39 -11.58
N ALA A 10 -52.10 44.85 -10.35
CA ALA A 10 -51.31 44.15 -9.34
C ALA A 10 -52.22 43.76 -8.17
N GLY A 11 -52.13 42.50 -7.74
CA GLY A 11 -52.44 42.09 -6.39
C GLY A 11 -53.78 41.40 -6.15
N THR A 12 -53.83 40.08 -6.37
CA THR A 12 -54.55 39.12 -5.49
C THR A 12 -54.17 37.68 -5.85
N TRP A 13 -53.07 37.15 -5.28
CA TRP A 13 -52.77 35.70 -5.26
C TRP A 13 -52.38 35.18 -3.86
N LEU A 14 -52.78 35.89 -2.80
CA LEU A 14 -52.42 35.56 -1.41
C LEU A 14 -53.47 34.68 -0.67
N ARG A 15 -54.26 33.88 -1.39
CA ARG A 15 -55.27 32.99 -0.77
C ARG A 15 -55.35 31.56 -1.33
N ARG A 16 -54.32 31.05 -2.02
CA ARG A 16 -54.26 29.65 -2.49
C ARG A 16 -52.94 28.93 -2.19
N LEU A 17 -52.30 29.22 -1.05
CA LEU A 17 -51.07 28.55 -0.60
C LEU A 17 -51.17 27.99 0.84
N ALA A 18 -52.37 27.59 1.28
CA ALA A 18 -52.56 26.93 2.59
C ALA A 18 -53.07 25.48 2.49
N GLY A 19 -53.32 24.95 1.28
CA GLY A 19 -53.89 23.61 1.08
C GLY A 19 -52.94 22.55 0.51
N TRP A 20 -51.71 22.92 0.12
CA TRP A 20 -50.75 22.02 -0.57
C TRP A 20 -49.43 21.86 0.19
N LEU A 21 -49.39 22.25 1.47
CA LEU A 21 -48.24 22.07 2.37
C LEU A 21 -48.50 21.05 3.49
N LEU A 22 -49.63 20.33 3.43
CA LEU A 22 -50.04 19.32 4.41
C LEU A 22 -50.14 17.90 3.83
N LEU A 23 -49.68 17.67 2.60
CA LEU A 23 -49.62 16.35 1.95
C LEU A 23 -48.19 15.95 1.48
N ALA A 24 -47.17 16.62 2.00
CA ALA A 24 -45.74 16.29 1.77
C ALA A 24 -45.03 15.76 3.04
N LEU A 25 -45.79 15.32 4.06
CA LEU A 25 -45.27 14.79 5.33
C LEU A 25 -45.64 13.33 5.60
N LEU A 26 -46.06 12.59 4.57
CA LEU A 26 -46.22 11.13 4.61
C LEU A 26 -45.33 10.49 3.55
N SER A 27 -44.03 10.71 3.68
CA SER A 27 -43.05 9.79 3.09
C SER A 27 -43.30 8.42 3.73
N PRO A 28 -43.58 7.34 2.97
CA PRO A 28 -43.57 6.01 3.57
C PRO A 28 -42.17 5.80 4.11
N SER A 29 -42.04 5.76 5.43
CA SER A 29 -40.84 5.27 6.08
C SER A 29 -40.68 3.83 5.60
N TRP A 30 -39.82 3.63 4.60
CA TRP A 30 -39.20 2.33 4.43
C TRP A 30 -38.44 2.11 5.73
N ALA A 31 -39.07 1.38 6.66
CA ALA A 31 -38.33 0.72 7.71
C ALA A 31 -37.25 -0.06 6.96
N ALA A 32 -36.00 0.39 7.07
CA ALA A 32 -34.87 -0.39 6.61
C ALA A 32 -35.01 -1.74 7.32
N VAL A 33 -35.41 -2.76 6.55
CA VAL A 33 -35.38 -4.14 7.03
C VAL A 33 -33.91 -4.35 7.33
N ALA A 34 -33.56 -4.37 8.62
CA ALA A 34 -32.22 -4.72 9.04
C ALA A 34 -31.89 -6.04 8.35
N PRO A 35 -30.73 -6.17 7.66
CA PRO A 35 -30.37 -7.41 7.01
C PRO A 35 -30.49 -8.53 8.04
N ALA A 36 -31.24 -9.58 7.70
CA ALA A 36 -31.41 -10.72 8.57
C ALA A 36 -30.02 -11.23 8.98
N ALA A 37 -29.79 -11.40 10.27
CA ALA A 37 -28.52 -11.86 10.80
C ALA A 37 -28.13 -13.17 10.08
N GLU A 38 -26.89 -13.24 9.60
CA GLU A 38 -26.35 -14.43 8.93
C GLU A 38 -26.61 -15.68 9.79
N PRO A 39 -27.19 -16.77 9.24
CA PRO A 39 -27.38 -18.00 9.99
C PRO A 39 -26.04 -18.55 10.47
N ARG A 40 -25.91 -18.78 11.78
CA ARG A 40 -24.69 -19.31 12.41
C ARG A 40 -25.05 -20.59 13.17
N HIS A 41 -24.41 -21.70 12.84
CA HIS A 41 -24.64 -23.00 13.47
C HIS A 41 -23.33 -23.57 13.99
N ALA A 42 -23.34 -24.12 15.21
CA ALA A 42 -22.18 -24.78 15.77
C ALA A 42 -22.52 -26.14 16.37
N LEU A 43 -21.61 -27.10 16.21
CA LEU A 43 -21.59 -28.36 16.93
C LEU A 43 -20.35 -28.37 17.82
N VAL A 44 -20.56 -28.48 19.12
CA VAL A 44 -19.52 -28.41 20.14
C VAL A 44 -19.54 -29.72 20.91
N VAL A 45 -18.44 -30.46 20.89
CA VAL A 45 -18.32 -31.77 21.54
C VAL A 45 -17.18 -31.74 22.55
N GLY A 46 -17.43 -32.14 23.79
CA GLY A 46 -16.43 -32.24 24.85
C GLY A 46 -16.47 -33.61 25.49
N ASN A 47 -15.44 -34.42 25.30
CA ASN A 47 -15.34 -35.77 25.85
C ASN A 47 -14.17 -35.82 26.84
N ALA A 48 -14.48 -36.09 28.11
CA ALA A 48 -13.50 -36.13 29.19
C ALA A 48 -13.53 -37.46 29.95
N ASN A 49 -14.70 -38.07 30.13
CA ASN A 49 -14.91 -39.22 31.01
C ASN A 49 -14.55 -40.56 30.35
N TYR A 50 -13.32 -40.70 29.85
CA TYR A 50 -12.82 -41.96 29.30
C TYR A 50 -12.42 -42.94 30.39
N ALA A 51 -12.74 -44.23 30.21
CA ALA A 51 -12.48 -45.26 31.21
C ALA A 51 -10.99 -45.46 31.55
N ASN A 52 -10.08 -45.29 30.58
CA ASN A 52 -8.66 -45.62 30.74
C ASN A 52 -7.72 -44.40 30.73
N ALA A 53 -8.22 -43.21 30.37
CA ALA A 53 -7.44 -41.97 30.26
C ALA A 53 -8.38 -40.76 30.36
N PRO A 54 -8.95 -40.47 31.53
CA PRO A 54 -9.84 -39.33 31.67
C PRO A 54 -9.07 -38.01 31.47
N LEU A 55 -9.72 -37.03 30.83
CA LEU A 55 -9.20 -35.67 30.69
C LEU A 55 -9.83 -34.77 31.75
N LEU A 56 -9.08 -33.76 32.18
CA LEU A 56 -9.48 -32.83 33.22
C LEU A 56 -10.44 -31.75 32.70
N ASN A 57 -10.17 -31.18 31.52
CA ASN A 57 -10.82 -29.94 31.10
C ASN A 57 -11.72 -30.03 29.87
N SER A 58 -11.70 -31.12 29.09
CA SER A 58 -12.40 -31.16 27.79
C SER A 58 -13.91 -30.86 27.83
N THR A 59 -14.63 -31.25 28.89
CA THR A 59 -16.05 -30.91 29.06
C THR A 59 -16.26 -29.45 29.49
N ASN A 60 -15.35 -28.89 30.30
CA ASN A 60 -15.35 -27.47 30.66
C ASN A 60 -15.04 -26.61 29.44
N ASP A 61 -14.04 -27.00 28.65
CA ASP A 61 -13.63 -26.33 27.42
C ASP A 61 -14.80 -26.23 26.43
N ALA A 62 -15.44 -27.37 26.12
CA ALA A 62 -16.62 -27.41 25.27
C ALA A 62 -17.76 -26.54 25.81
N SER A 63 -18.01 -26.58 27.12
CA SER A 63 -19.07 -25.76 27.74
C SER A 63 -18.77 -24.26 27.66
N ALA A 64 -17.50 -23.87 27.83
CA ALA A 64 -17.08 -22.47 27.76
C ALA A 64 -17.14 -21.95 26.31
N VAL A 65 -16.66 -22.74 25.35
CA VAL A 65 -16.74 -22.40 23.92
C VAL A 65 -18.18 -22.29 23.46
N ALA A 66 -19.06 -23.23 23.86
CA ALA A 66 -20.49 -23.15 23.54
C ALA A 66 -21.11 -21.83 24.00
N LYS A 67 -20.87 -21.42 25.25
CA LYS A 67 -21.40 -20.15 25.78
C LYS A 67 -20.92 -18.93 25.00
N VAL A 68 -19.64 -18.89 24.62
CA VAL A 68 -19.09 -17.76 23.85
C VAL A 68 -19.66 -17.75 22.42
N LEU A 69 -19.83 -18.91 21.79
CA LEU A 69 -20.42 -19.00 20.47
C LEU A 69 -21.90 -18.61 20.47
N GLU A 70 -22.67 -18.98 21.50
CA GLU A 70 -24.05 -18.50 21.70
C GLU A 70 -24.10 -16.97 21.78
N LYS A 71 -23.20 -16.34 22.56
CA LYS A 71 -23.07 -14.87 22.60
C LYS A 71 -22.71 -14.28 21.23
N ALA A 72 -21.92 -14.99 20.43
CA ALA A 72 -21.55 -14.61 19.07
C ALA A 72 -22.67 -14.88 18.04
N GLY A 73 -23.86 -15.30 18.48
CA GLY A 73 -25.04 -15.50 17.64
C GLY A 73 -25.12 -16.88 16.97
N PHE A 74 -24.30 -17.85 17.38
CA PHE A 74 -24.44 -19.23 16.91
C PHE A 74 -25.60 -19.95 17.60
N LYS A 75 -26.33 -20.75 16.84
CA LYS A 75 -27.18 -21.82 17.36
C LYS A 75 -26.30 -23.04 17.64
N VAL A 76 -26.00 -23.27 18.92
CA VAL A 76 -25.06 -24.30 19.37
C VAL A 76 -25.78 -25.61 19.71
N ASP A 77 -25.24 -26.73 19.23
CA ASP A 77 -25.54 -28.09 19.68
C ASP A 77 -24.37 -28.59 20.52
N LEU A 78 -24.52 -28.60 21.85
CA LEU A 78 -23.49 -29.02 22.79
C LEU A 78 -23.66 -30.50 23.17
N ARG A 79 -22.60 -31.29 23.03
CA ARG A 79 -22.55 -32.71 23.42
C ARG A 79 -21.39 -32.92 24.38
N LEU A 80 -21.69 -33.37 25.60
CA LEU A 80 -20.69 -33.70 26.60
C LEU A 80 -20.65 -35.22 26.81
N ASP A 81 -19.45 -35.78 26.91
CA ASP A 81 -19.19 -37.22 27.09
C ASP A 81 -20.03 -38.09 26.15
N ALA A 82 -19.98 -37.76 24.87
CA ALA A 82 -20.82 -38.34 23.84
C ALA A 82 -20.30 -39.72 23.39
N SER A 83 -21.24 -40.66 23.26
CA SER A 83 -21.01 -41.94 22.59
C SER A 83 -20.85 -41.78 21.08
N GLN A 84 -20.31 -42.81 20.43
CA GLN A 84 -20.09 -42.81 18.98
C GLN A 84 -21.38 -42.50 18.21
N LYS A 85 -22.49 -43.14 18.60
CA LYS A 85 -23.80 -42.94 17.99
C LYS A 85 -24.26 -41.50 18.12
N GLN A 86 -24.17 -40.92 19.33
CA GLN A 86 -24.58 -39.53 19.57
C GLN A 86 -23.74 -38.54 18.77
N MET A 87 -22.42 -38.77 18.65
CA MET A 87 -21.55 -37.92 17.83
C MET A 87 -21.93 -38.01 16.34
N GLN A 88 -22.16 -39.20 15.79
CA GLN A 88 -22.55 -39.38 14.38
C GLN A 88 -23.92 -38.74 14.06
N GLU A 89 -24.89 -38.91 14.96
CA GLU A 89 -26.20 -38.28 14.85
C GLU A 89 -26.07 -36.74 14.88
N ALA A 90 -25.25 -36.21 15.79
CA ALA A 90 -25.01 -34.77 15.89
C ALA A 90 -24.30 -34.20 14.65
N VAL A 91 -23.29 -34.89 14.11
CA VAL A 91 -22.60 -34.48 12.86
C VAL A 91 -23.58 -34.47 11.68
N THR A 92 -24.45 -35.47 11.60
CA THR A 92 -25.48 -35.53 10.54
C THR A 92 -26.45 -34.36 10.65
N ALA A 93 -27.01 -34.13 11.83
CA ALA A 93 -27.93 -33.02 12.09
C ALA A 93 -27.28 -31.65 11.88
N PHE A 94 -26.00 -31.51 12.22
CA PHE A 94 -25.22 -30.31 11.99
C PHE A 94 -25.09 -29.99 10.49
N GLY A 95 -24.68 -30.97 9.67
CA GLY A 95 -24.60 -30.80 8.23
C GLY A 95 -25.93 -30.43 7.57
N ASP A 96 -27.05 -31.00 8.05
CA ASP A 96 -28.38 -30.66 7.55
C ASP A 96 -28.79 -29.22 7.88
N ARG A 97 -28.42 -28.71 9.07
CA ARG A 97 -28.67 -27.31 9.45
C ARG A 97 -27.85 -26.33 8.63
N LEU A 98 -26.61 -26.69 8.27
CA LEU A 98 -25.73 -25.83 7.46
C LEU A 98 -26.24 -25.56 6.04
N LYS A 99 -27.14 -26.40 5.51
CA LYS A 99 -27.79 -26.18 4.20
C LYS A 99 -28.58 -24.87 4.13
N ALA A 100 -28.93 -24.28 5.28
CA ALA A 100 -29.56 -22.96 5.36
C ALA A 100 -28.62 -21.79 5.00
N GLY A 101 -27.32 -22.06 4.76
CA GLY A 101 -26.30 -21.06 4.44
C GLY A 101 -25.65 -20.43 5.68
N GLY A 102 -24.79 -19.43 5.45
CA GLY A 102 -24.10 -18.70 6.52
C GLY A 102 -22.82 -19.38 7.04
N ALA A 103 -22.62 -19.40 8.36
CA ALA A 103 -21.38 -19.88 8.98
C ALA A 103 -21.58 -21.15 9.84
N GLY A 104 -20.69 -22.13 9.65
CA GLY A 104 -20.65 -23.38 10.40
C GLY A 104 -19.40 -23.49 11.25
N LEU A 105 -19.53 -23.91 12.52
CA LEU A 105 -18.39 -24.18 13.39
C LEU A 105 -18.49 -25.54 14.08
N PHE A 106 -17.52 -26.40 13.88
CA PHE A 106 -17.35 -27.64 14.64
C PHE A 106 -16.20 -27.46 15.64
N TYR A 107 -16.45 -27.74 16.91
CA TYR A 107 -15.44 -27.75 17.96
C TYR A 107 -15.43 -29.10 18.64
N PHE A 108 -14.25 -29.69 18.81
CA PHE A 108 -14.06 -30.91 19.58
C PHE A 108 -12.92 -30.74 20.60
N ALA A 109 -13.21 -31.03 21.86
CA ALA A 109 -12.22 -31.24 22.91
C ALA A 109 -12.30 -32.69 23.43
N GLY A 110 -11.16 -33.37 23.50
CA GLY A 110 -11.11 -34.76 23.97
C GLY A 110 -9.95 -35.56 23.39
N HIS A 111 -10.04 -36.89 23.42
CA HIS A 111 -9.03 -37.73 22.78
C HIS A 111 -9.20 -37.81 21.25
N GLY A 112 -8.08 -37.68 20.55
CA GLY A 112 -8.01 -37.85 19.10
C GLY A 112 -6.80 -38.67 18.66
N VAL A 113 -6.98 -39.51 17.65
CA VAL A 113 -5.93 -40.39 17.12
C VAL A 113 -5.81 -40.27 15.60
N GLN A 114 -4.64 -40.62 15.09
CA GLN A 114 -4.36 -40.61 13.66
C GLN A 114 -4.00 -42.00 13.19
N ILE A 115 -4.71 -42.50 12.18
CA ILE A 115 -4.47 -43.81 11.57
C ILE A 115 -4.39 -43.63 10.06
N LYS A 116 -3.26 -44.01 9.44
CA LYS A 116 -3.04 -43.98 7.98
C LYS A 116 -3.41 -42.63 7.32
N GLY A 117 -3.05 -41.52 7.95
CA GLY A 117 -3.30 -40.17 7.42
C GLY A 117 -4.68 -39.59 7.76
N ARG A 118 -5.56 -40.35 8.43
CA ARG A 118 -6.92 -39.89 8.81
C ARG A 118 -7.01 -39.62 10.30
N ASN A 119 -7.78 -38.60 10.64
CA ASN A 119 -7.97 -38.12 12.00
C ASN A 119 -9.29 -38.63 12.57
N PHE A 120 -9.25 -39.25 13.74
CA PHE A 120 -10.42 -39.83 14.40
C PHE A 120 -10.60 -39.24 15.80
N LEU A 121 -11.85 -38.92 16.15
CA LEU A 121 -12.28 -38.41 17.44
C LEU A 121 -12.81 -39.56 18.28
N MET A 122 -12.31 -39.69 19.51
CA MET A 122 -12.60 -40.81 20.38
C MET A 122 -13.91 -40.57 21.16
N PRO A 123 -14.92 -41.45 21.01
CA PRO A 123 -16.16 -41.36 21.79
C PRO A 123 -15.98 -41.88 23.21
N VAL A 124 -16.86 -41.45 24.11
CA VAL A 124 -16.98 -42.02 25.47
C VAL A 124 -17.85 -43.28 25.43
N GLY A 125 -17.57 -44.24 26.31
CA GLY A 125 -18.35 -45.48 26.44
C GLY A 125 -18.09 -46.54 25.37
N THR A 126 -17.14 -46.31 24.46
CA THR A 126 -16.71 -47.30 23.46
C THR A 126 -15.37 -47.90 23.83
N GLU A 127 -15.33 -49.22 24.03
CA GLU A 127 -14.07 -49.94 24.25
C GLU A 127 -13.39 -50.23 22.90
N ILE A 128 -12.25 -49.57 22.67
CA ILE A 128 -11.40 -49.74 21.48
C ILE A 128 -10.09 -50.38 21.94
N LYS A 129 -9.85 -51.63 21.55
CA LYS A 129 -8.70 -52.44 22.04
C LYS A 129 -7.52 -52.48 21.09
N ARG A 130 -7.75 -52.23 19.81
CA ARG A 130 -6.73 -52.30 18.77
C ARG A 130 -6.89 -51.19 17.74
N GLU A 131 -5.79 -50.86 17.07
CA GLU A 131 -5.70 -49.82 16.05
C GLU A 131 -6.66 -50.09 14.86
N ASP A 132 -6.85 -51.36 14.49
CA ASP A 132 -7.77 -51.78 13.41
C ASP A 132 -9.25 -51.54 13.74
N GLU A 133 -9.59 -51.32 15.02
CA GLU A 133 -10.97 -51.05 15.43
C GLU A 133 -11.35 -49.56 15.33
N VAL A 134 -10.36 -48.66 15.31
CA VAL A 134 -10.57 -47.21 15.29
C VAL A 134 -11.48 -46.76 14.13
N PRO A 135 -11.29 -47.20 12.86
CA PRO A 135 -12.08 -46.69 11.75
C PRO A 135 -13.60 -46.93 11.84
N TYR A 136 -14.05 -47.94 12.59
CA TYR A 136 -15.47 -48.26 12.74
C TYR A 136 -16.02 -48.05 14.16
N LYS A 137 -15.16 -47.80 15.16
CA LYS A 137 -15.57 -47.48 16.55
C LYS A 137 -15.39 -46.02 16.96
N ALA A 138 -14.59 -45.24 16.21
CA ALA A 138 -14.42 -43.81 16.43
C ALA A 138 -15.27 -42.98 15.45
N VAL A 139 -15.13 -41.65 15.49
CA VAL A 139 -15.75 -40.73 14.52
C VAL A 139 -14.67 -40.10 13.67
N ASP A 140 -14.77 -40.23 12.35
CA ASP A 140 -13.79 -39.66 11.44
C ASP A 140 -14.05 -38.15 11.23
N VAL A 141 -13.01 -37.35 11.40
CA VAL A 141 -13.04 -35.89 11.15
C VAL A 141 -13.39 -35.60 9.69
N GLN A 142 -12.98 -36.46 8.75
CA GLN A 142 -13.32 -36.28 7.33
C GLN A 142 -14.83 -36.27 7.10
N GLN A 143 -15.61 -37.05 7.86
CA GLN A 143 -17.06 -37.03 7.75
C GLN A 143 -17.67 -35.67 8.13
N VAL A 144 -17.06 -34.95 9.08
CA VAL A 144 -17.49 -33.59 9.44
C VAL A 144 -17.19 -32.62 8.31
N LEU A 145 -15.97 -32.70 7.75
CA LEU A 145 -15.55 -31.86 6.63
C LEU A 145 -16.39 -32.09 5.38
N ASP A 146 -16.68 -33.34 5.02
CA ASP A 146 -17.51 -33.69 3.87
C ASP A 146 -18.94 -33.14 4.02
N LYS A 147 -19.49 -33.17 5.24
CA LYS A 147 -20.81 -32.58 5.53
C LYS A 147 -20.81 -31.07 5.40
N MET A 148 -19.76 -30.41 5.89
CA MET A 148 -19.57 -28.96 5.76
C MET A 148 -19.39 -28.54 4.29
N GLU A 149 -18.58 -29.27 3.53
CA GLU A 149 -18.36 -29.03 2.09
C GLU A 149 -19.65 -29.21 1.28
N THR A 150 -20.40 -30.30 1.55
CA THR A 150 -21.68 -30.58 0.89
C THR A 150 -22.73 -29.49 1.16
N ALA A 151 -22.69 -28.86 2.34
CA ALA A 151 -23.63 -27.81 2.71
C ALA A 151 -23.43 -26.52 1.91
N LYS A 152 -22.24 -26.28 1.35
CA LYS A 152 -21.89 -25.09 0.55
C LYS A 152 -22.25 -23.76 1.23
N ASN A 153 -22.22 -23.73 2.55
CA ASN A 153 -22.38 -22.51 3.31
C ASN A 153 -21.12 -21.64 3.18
N ARG A 154 -21.23 -20.34 3.51
CA ARG A 154 -20.21 -19.34 3.18
C ARG A 154 -18.87 -19.61 3.85
N ILE A 155 -18.91 -20.01 5.13
CA ILE A 155 -17.71 -20.19 5.96
C ILE A 155 -17.85 -21.42 6.85
N ASN A 156 -16.84 -22.27 6.85
CA ASN A 156 -16.73 -23.44 7.72
C ASN A 156 -15.48 -23.38 8.60
N VAL A 157 -15.64 -23.64 9.89
CA VAL A 157 -14.56 -23.58 10.88
C VAL A 157 -14.55 -24.88 11.66
N VAL A 158 -13.42 -25.58 11.66
CA VAL A 158 -13.22 -26.81 12.43
C VAL A 158 -12.11 -26.56 13.44
N VAL A 159 -12.39 -26.75 14.73
CA VAL A 159 -11.43 -26.56 15.81
C VAL A 159 -11.26 -27.86 16.57
N LEU A 160 -10.05 -28.40 16.56
CA LEU A 160 -9.70 -29.67 17.18
C LEU A 160 -8.74 -29.44 18.34
N ASP A 161 -9.29 -29.35 19.55
CA ASP A 161 -8.58 -29.29 20.84
C ASP A 161 -8.40 -30.69 21.42
N ALA A 162 -7.72 -31.55 20.66
CA ALA A 162 -7.60 -32.96 20.99
C ALA A 162 -6.27 -33.29 21.70
N CYS A 163 -6.36 -33.75 22.95
CA CYS A 163 -5.25 -34.31 23.72
C CYS A 163 -4.99 -35.76 23.31
N ARG A 164 -3.71 -36.15 23.23
CA ARG A 164 -3.29 -37.36 22.52
C ARG A 164 -2.60 -38.34 23.45
N ASP A 165 -3.37 -39.22 24.07
CA ASP A 165 -2.85 -40.50 24.53
C ASP A 165 -3.24 -41.54 23.48
N ASN A 166 -2.27 -42.14 22.79
CA ASN A 166 -2.53 -43.31 21.96
C ASN A 166 -2.54 -44.55 22.88
N PRO A 167 -3.71 -45.11 23.23
CA PRO A 167 -3.77 -46.28 24.11
C PRO A 167 -3.11 -47.53 23.49
N PHE A 168 -2.80 -47.51 22.18
CA PHE A 168 -2.16 -48.59 21.43
C PHE A 168 -0.65 -48.39 21.22
N ALA A 169 -0.05 -47.32 21.74
CA ALA A 169 1.37 -46.99 21.54
C ALA A 169 2.34 -48.09 22.05
N ARG A 170 1.91 -48.94 23.00
CA ARG A 170 2.73 -50.07 23.49
C ARG A 170 2.82 -51.25 22.53
N SER A 171 1.93 -51.35 21.53
CA SER A 171 1.83 -52.48 20.60
C SER A 171 2.11 -52.16 19.13
N SER A 172 2.21 -50.88 18.76
CA SER A 172 2.39 -50.42 17.38
C SER A 172 3.78 -49.77 17.19
N ARG A 173 4.61 -50.33 16.31
CA ARG A 173 5.95 -49.79 15.96
C ARG A 173 5.88 -48.57 15.01
N SER A 174 4.68 -48.12 14.60
CA SER A 174 4.48 -47.12 13.54
C SER A 174 3.67 -45.88 13.93
N GLY A 175 3.49 -45.59 15.22
CA GLY A 175 2.66 -44.46 15.65
C GLY A 175 3.39 -43.12 15.68
N GLY A 176 3.30 -42.33 14.61
CA GLY A 176 3.52 -40.87 14.71
C GLY A 176 2.53 -40.27 15.71
N GLY A 177 3.00 -39.39 16.60
CA GLY A 177 2.21 -38.85 17.70
C GLY A 177 1.09 -37.90 17.28
N GLY A 178 0.00 -38.39 16.71
CA GLY A 178 -1.31 -37.71 16.67
C GLY A 178 -1.80 -37.09 15.36
N LEU A 179 -2.86 -36.27 15.41
CA LEU A 179 -3.55 -35.72 14.23
C LEU A 179 -2.61 -35.22 13.13
N SER A 180 -2.84 -35.72 11.93
CA SER A 180 -2.23 -35.27 10.69
C SER A 180 -2.82 -33.94 10.26
N SER A 181 -2.05 -33.16 9.50
CA SER A 181 -2.60 -32.04 8.75
C SER A 181 -3.72 -32.52 7.83
N VAL A 182 -4.75 -31.69 7.65
CA VAL A 182 -5.83 -31.91 6.70
C VAL A 182 -5.85 -30.74 5.73
N ASP A 183 -6.03 -31.02 4.44
CA ASP A 183 -6.26 -30.00 3.44
C ASP A 183 -7.66 -29.42 3.65
N ALA A 184 -7.74 -28.12 3.96
CA ALA A 184 -9.02 -27.48 4.20
C ALA A 184 -9.79 -27.33 2.87
N PRO A 185 -11.02 -27.85 2.76
CA PRO A 185 -11.86 -27.62 1.60
C PRO A 185 -12.08 -26.12 1.36
N ILE A 186 -12.41 -25.74 0.13
CA ILE A 186 -12.68 -24.33 -0.23
C ILE A 186 -13.76 -23.76 0.71
N GLY A 187 -13.51 -22.56 1.24
CA GLY A 187 -14.40 -21.92 2.21
C GLY A 187 -14.27 -22.45 3.65
N SER A 188 -13.24 -23.24 3.95
CA SER A 188 -13.01 -23.81 5.29
C SER A 188 -11.70 -23.38 5.94
N LEU A 189 -11.70 -23.34 7.28
CA LEU A 189 -10.52 -23.24 8.13
C LEU A 189 -10.53 -24.38 9.14
N VAL A 190 -9.42 -25.12 9.22
CA VAL A 190 -9.21 -26.19 10.20
C VAL A 190 -8.09 -25.78 11.14
N ALA A 191 -8.40 -25.62 12.42
CA ALA A 191 -7.47 -25.25 13.48
C ALA A 191 -7.23 -26.42 14.43
N PHE A 192 -5.97 -26.65 14.76
CA PHE A 192 -5.48 -27.67 15.67
C PHE A 192 -4.85 -26.99 16.88
N ALA A 193 -5.11 -27.52 18.07
CA ALA A 193 -4.53 -26.98 19.31
C ALA A 193 -2.99 -27.11 19.42
N THR A 194 -2.36 -27.88 18.53
CA THR A 194 -0.91 -28.10 18.48
C THR A 194 -0.48 -28.52 17.07
N ALA A 195 0.81 -28.56 16.79
CA ALA A 195 1.36 -28.90 15.49
C ALA A 195 1.05 -30.36 15.11
N PRO A 196 0.97 -30.70 13.80
CA PRO A 196 0.84 -32.09 13.35
C PRO A 196 1.90 -32.97 14.01
N GLY A 197 1.51 -34.13 14.53
CA GLY A 197 2.43 -35.01 15.25
C GLY A 197 2.87 -34.57 16.67
N SER A 198 2.33 -33.47 17.24
CA SER A 198 2.63 -33.00 18.60
C SER A 198 1.44 -33.14 19.57
N VAL A 199 1.63 -32.90 20.87
CA VAL A 199 0.58 -33.04 21.91
C VAL A 199 0.08 -31.66 22.35
N ALA A 200 -1.22 -31.55 22.67
CA ALA A 200 -1.83 -30.38 23.27
C ALA A 200 -1.99 -30.59 24.78
N SER A 201 -1.72 -29.55 25.58
CA SER A 201 -1.87 -29.59 27.03
C SER A 201 -3.32 -29.39 27.43
N ASP A 202 -3.86 -30.34 28.20
CA ASP A 202 -5.15 -30.25 28.89
C ASP A 202 -5.15 -29.19 30.02
N GLY A 203 -3.99 -28.57 30.31
CA GLY A 203 -3.85 -27.49 31.27
C GLY A 203 -3.97 -27.94 32.74
N LYS A 204 -3.75 -27.00 33.66
CA LYS A 204 -3.95 -27.19 35.12
C LYS A 204 -5.03 -26.25 35.69
N GLY A 205 -5.56 -25.36 34.86
CA GLY A 205 -6.60 -24.40 35.22
C GLY A 205 -8.01 -24.96 34.98
N SER A 206 -9.00 -24.06 34.88
CA SER A 206 -10.40 -24.41 34.62
C SER A 206 -10.69 -24.82 33.17
N ASN A 207 -9.76 -24.52 32.25
CA ASN A 207 -9.81 -24.84 30.82
C ASN A 207 -8.43 -25.32 30.36
N GLY A 208 -8.38 -26.05 29.25
CA GLY A 208 -7.15 -26.36 28.52
C GLY A 208 -6.47 -25.11 27.99
N LEU A 209 -5.14 -25.17 27.80
CA LEU A 209 -4.34 -24.00 27.44
C LEU A 209 -4.81 -23.36 26.12
N TYR A 210 -5.10 -24.19 25.11
CA TYR A 210 -5.60 -23.72 23.83
C TYR A 210 -6.95 -23.02 23.98
N THR A 211 -7.89 -23.66 24.66
CA THR A 211 -9.22 -23.10 24.88
C THR A 211 -9.20 -21.82 25.71
N GLN A 212 -8.32 -21.71 26.71
CA GLN A 212 -8.14 -20.46 27.46
C GLN A 212 -7.78 -19.28 26.53
N HIS A 213 -6.80 -19.45 25.65
CA HIS A 213 -6.44 -18.40 24.69
C HIS A 213 -7.51 -18.19 23.62
N LEU A 214 -8.19 -19.25 23.19
CA LEU A 214 -9.28 -19.18 22.22
C LEU A 214 -10.42 -18.30 22.73
N LEU A 215 -10.93 -18.57 23.94
CA LEU A 215 -12.01 -17.81 24.57
C LEU A 215 -11.64 -16.32 24.68
N ALA A 216 -10.42 -16.04 25.11
CA ALA A 216 -9.97 -14.66 25.33
C ALA A 216 -9.76 -13.83 24.05
N ASN A 217 -9.64 -14.49 22.89
CA ASN A 217 -9.51 -13.82 21.60
C ASN A 217 -10.83 -13.83 20.81
N ILE A 218 -11.68 -14.86 20.93
CA ILE A 218 -12.98 -14.91 20.27
C ILE A 218 -13.88 -13.75 20.73
N GLU A 219 -13.90 -13.41 22.02
CA GLU A 219 -14.77 -12.35 22.55
C GLU A 219 -14.37 -10.93 22.11
N ARG A 220 -13.26 -10.76 21.39
CA ARG A 220 -12.76 -9.44 20.96
C ARG A 220 -13.52 -8.92 19.73
N PRO A 221 -14.23 -7.79 19.83
CA PRO A 221 -15.00 -7.23 18.71
C PRO A 221 -14.10 -6.84 17.52
N GLY A 222 -14.58 -7.14 16.31
CA GLY A 222 -13.97 -6.70 15.05
C GLY A 222 -12.72 -7.45 14.60
N MET A 223 -12.29 -8.51 15.30
CA MET A 223 -11.16 -9.33 14.88
C MET A 223 -11.56 -10.35 13.81
N SER A 224 -10.78 -10.42 12.73
CA SER A 224 -10.91 -11.48 11.74
C SER A 224 -10.54 -12.83 12.35
N ILE A 225 -11.12 -13.91 11.82
CA ILE A 225 -10.87 -15.27 12.30
C ILE A 225 -9.38 -15.65 12.23
N GLU A 226 -8.67 -15.22 11.20
CA GLU A 226 -7.23 -15.45 11.03
C GLU A 226 -6.44 -14.75 12.14
N GLU A 227 -6.80 -13.51 12.47
CA GLU A 227 -6.17 -12.76 13.55
C GLU A 227 -6.47 -13.39 14.93
N VAL A 228 -7.70 -13.89 15.14
CA VAL A 228 -8.06 -14.65 16.34
C VAL A 228 -7.14 -15.86 16.50
N PHE A 229 -7.09 -16.76 15.52
CA PHE A 229 -6.30 -17.99 15.64
C PHE A 229 -4.80 -17.72 15.68
N LYS A 230 -4.33 -16.68 15.00
CA LYS A 230 -2.94 -16.21 15.15
C LYS A 230 -2.60 -15.78 16.57
N ARG A 231 -3.46 -14.98 17.21
CA ARG A 231 -3.27 -14.57 18.61
C ARG A 231 -3.37 -15.75 19.57
N VAL A 232 -4.24 -16.71 19.29
CA VAL A 232 -4.31 -17.98 20.03
C VAL A 232 -3.00 -18.74 19.91
N ARG A 233 -2.48 -18.93 18.69
CA ARG A 233 -1.19 -19.58 18.45
C ARG A 233 -0.06 -18.93 19.23
N LEU A 234 0.00 -17.59 19.18
CA LEU A 234 1.02 -16.83 19.89
C LEU A 234 0.87 -16.99 21.41
N GLY A 235 -0.33 -16.79 21.96
CA GLY A 235 -0.60 -16.95 23.39
C GLY A 235 -0.24 -18.33 23.91
N VAL A 236 -0.72 -19.39 23.24
CA VAL A 236 -0.41 -20.78 23.59
C VAL A 236 1.09 -21.05 23.52
N ARG A 237 1.79 -20.54 22.50
CA ARG A 237 3.24 -20.70 22.40
C ARG A 237 3.96 -20.00 23.56
N LEU A 238 3.53 -18.80 23.94
CA LEU A 238 4.12 -18.04 25.03
C LEU A 238 3.94 -18.77 26.37
N ASP A 239 2.70 -19.10 26.72
CA ASP A 239 2.36 -19.70 28.02
C ASP A 239 2.83 -21.16 28.14
N SER A 240 3.04 -21.85 27.01
CA SER A 240 3.67 -23.18 26.98
C SER A 240 5.19 -23.16 26.88
N ASN A 241 5.85 -21.99 26.83
CA ASN A 241 7.29 -21.86 26.56
C ASN A 241 7.73 -22.61 25.28
N GLY A 242 6.92 -22.51 24.22
CA GLY A 242 7.18 -23.13 22.93
C GLY A 242 6.87 -24.62 22.83
N GLN A 243 6.41 -25.28 23.91
CA GLN A 243 6.10 -26.72 23.91
C GLN A 243 4.83 -27.07 23.13
N GLN A 244 3.90 -26.12 23.00
CA GLN A 244 2.67 -26.27 22.25
C GLN A 244 2.54 -25.14 21.24
N ILE A 245 2.43 -25.50 19.96
CA ILE A 245 2.32 -24.53 18.85
C ILE A 245 1.08 -24.88 18.05
N PRO A 246 -0.04 -24.15 18.23
CA PRO A 246 -1.23 -24.36 17.41
C PRO A 246 -0.95 -24.25 15.91
N TRP A 247 -1.74 -24.97 15.11
CA TRP A 247 -1.57 -25.05 13.66
C TRP A 247 -2.90 -24.92 12.93
N GLU A 248 -2.90 -24.33 11.74
CA GLU A 248 -4.09 -24.01 10.99
C GLU A 248 -3.88 -24.30 9.49
N SER A 249 -4.92 -24.82 8.85
CA SER A 249 -5.03 -25.01 7.41
C SER A 249 -6.25 -24.21 6.94
N THR A 250 -6.08 -23.30 5.96
CA THR A 250 -7.15 -22.39 5.55
C THR A 250 -7.25 -22.26 4.03
N SER A 251 -8.49 -22.32 3.56
CA SER A 251 -8.92 -22.04 2.19
C SER A 251 -10.12 -21.07 2.20
N LEU A 252 -10.19 -20.18 3.21
CA LEU A 252 -11.23 -19.15 3.31
C LEU A 252 -11.08 -18.09 2.21
N GLU A 253 -12.19 -17.73 1.57
CA GLU A 253 -12.22 -16.71 0.50
C GLU A 253 -12.85 -15.37 0.94
N GLY A 254 -13.43 -15.32 2.15
CA GLY A 254 -14.12 -14.13 2.66
C GLY A 254 -13.88 -13.89 4.15
N GLU A 255 -14.21 -12.68 4.62
CA GLU A 255 -13.97 -12.29 6.00
C GLU A 255 -15.02 -12.87 6.96
N PHE A 256 -14.56 -13.29 8.14
CA PHE A 256 -15.40 -13.71 9.27
C PHE A 256 -14.96 -13.01 10.55
N VAL A 257 -15.92 -12.49 11.30
CA VAL A 257 -15.71 -11.98 12.66
C VAL A 257 -16.73 -12.63 13.60
N PHE A 258 -16.30 -13.06 14.78
CA PHE A 258 -17.20 -13.61 15.79
C PHE A 258 -18.13 -12.53 16.33
N PHE A 259 -17.58 -11.36 16.68
CA PHE A 259 -18.33 -10.19 17.13
C PHE A 259 -18.03 -9.00 16.20
N ALA A 260 -19.08 -8.29 15.77
CA ALA A 260 -18.92 -7.10 14.95
C ALA A 260 -18.15 -6.00 15.71
N PRO A 261 -17.41 -5.11 15.03
CA PRO A 261 -16.75 -3.98 15.67
C PRO A 261 -17.75 -3.15 16.46
N GLN A 262 -17.45 -2.83 17.73
CA GLN A 262 -18.28 -1.89 18.48
C GLN A 262 -18.06 -0.48 17.91
N ALA A 263 -19.14 0.19 17.50
CA ALA A 263 -19.08 1.62 17.21
C ALA A 263 -18.63 2.33 18.49
N SER A 264 -17.48 3.03 18.43
CA SER A 264 -16.78 3.62 19.58
C SER A 264 -17.75 4.30 20.56
N ALA A 265 -18.04 3.62 21.68
CA ALA A 265 -18.58 4.30 22.84
C ALA A 265 -17.44 5.15 23.40
N LYS A 266 -17.57 6.47 23.27
CA LYS A 266 -16.71 7.41 24.01
C LYS A 266 -16.90 7.15 25.51
N GLY A 267 -15.89 6.59 26.15
CA GLY A 267 -15.70 6.59 27.61
C GLY A 267 -15.99 5.26 28.31
N GLY A 268 -14.91 4.59 28.73
CA GLY A 268 -14.92 3.49 29.71
C GLY A 268 -14.09 2.28 29.27
N PRO A 269 -13.21 1.74 30.13
CA PRO A 269 -12.48 0.52 29.80
C PRO A 269 -13.46 -0.66 29.85
N THR A 270 -13.78 -1.25 28.71
CA THR A 270 -14.45 -2.56 28.66
C THR A 270 -13.41 -3.61 29.09
N THR A 271 -13.28 -3.80 30.40
CA THR A 271 -12.29 -4.68 31.04
C THR A 271 -12.71 -6.14 30.90
N LEU A 272 -12.38 -6.76 29.76
CA LEU A 272 -11.90 -8.13 29.82
C LEU A 272 -10.42 -8.05 30.24
N PRO A 273 -9.99 -8.73 31.32
CA PRO A 273 -8.58 -8.76 31.68
C PRO A 273 -7.77 -9.27 30.50
N ALA A 274 -6.68 -8.57 30.15
CA ALA A 274 -5.76 -9.05 29.14
C ALA A 274 -5.21 -10.41 29.60
N PRO A 275 -5.31 -11.47 28.78
CA PRO A 275 -4.68 -12.74 29.12
C PRO A 275 -3.20 -12.53 29.43
N PRO A 276 -2.62 -13.36 30.32
CA PRO A 276 -1.18 -13.46 30.49
C PRO A 276 -0.49 -13.56 29.10
N GLY A 277 0.61 -12.83 28.91
CA GLY A 277 1.31 -12.73 27.61
C GLY A 277 0.77 -11.66 26.65
N ILE A 278 -0.53 -11.35 26.64
CA ILE A 278 -1.11 -10.36 25.70
C ILE A 278 -0.74 -8.91 26.08
N GLU A 279 -0.51 -8.61 27.35
CA GLU A 279 -0.01 -7.29 27.76
C GLU A 279 1.37 -6.99 27.16
N HIS A 280 2.26 -7.97 27.12
CA HIS A 280 3.60 -7.81 26.54
C HIS A 280 3.53 -7.60 25.02
N ILE A 281 2.62 -8.30 24.35
CA ILE A 281 2.34 -8.13 22.92
C ILE A 281 1.83 -6.72 22.65
N ALA A 282 0.83 -6.24 23.40
CA ALA A 282 0.28 -4.89 23.22
C ALA A 282 1.35 -3.80 23.49
N ARG A 283 2.22 -4.02 24.48
CA ARG A 283 3.38 -3.14 24.72
C ARG A 283 4.34 -3.15 23.53
N ALA A 284 4.70 -4.33 23.01
CA ALA A 284 5.58 -4.44 21.84
C ALA A 284 4.95 -3.79 20.59
N GLU A 285 3.67 -4.03 20.29
CA GLU A 285 2.92 -3.35 19.21
C GLU A 285 2.97 -1.83 19.37
N ARG A 286 2.77 -1.34 20.60
CA ARG A 286 2.89 0.09 20.89
C ARG A 286 4.30 0.62 20.67
N GLY A 287 5.33 -0.13 21.04
CA GLY A 287 6.72 0.20 20.77
C GLY A 287 6.99 0.35 19.27
N TYR A 288 6.56 -0.61 18.45
CA TYR A 288 6.70 -0.54 17.00
C TYR A 288 5.87 0.59 16.37
N GLU A 289 4.70 0.90 16.91
CA GLU A 289 3.88 2.02 16.45
C GLU A 289 4.55 3.38 16.72
N LEU A 290 5.08 3.58 17.92
CA LEU A 290 5.86 4.78 18.26
C LEU A 290 7.09 4.91 17.36
N LEU A 291 7.77 3.80 17.07
CA LEU A 291 8.92 3.76 16.17
C LEU A 291 8.54 4.24 14.75
N ARG A 292 7.39 3.80 14.22
CA ARG A 292 6.85 4.25 12.92
C ARG A 292 6.50 5.74 12.92
N GLN A 293 6.05 6.27 14.05
CA GLN A 293 5.74 7.70 14.22
C GLN A 293 7.00 8.58 14.40
N GLY A 294 8.20 7.96 14.43
CA GLY A 294 9.45 8.68 14.69
C GLY A 294 9.65 9.05 16.16
N LEU A 295 8.81 8.55 17.07
CA LEU A 295 8.93 8.74 18.52
C LEU A 295 9.91 7.71 19.10
N VAL A 296 11.16 7.82 18.65
CA VAL A 296 12.22 6.82 18.88
C VAL A 296 12.51 6.61 20.37
N ASP A 297 12.56 7.67 21.17
CA ASP A 297 12.91 7.57 22.60
C ASP A 297 11.82 6.87 23.43
N ASP A 298 10.55 7.08 23.08
CA ASP A 298 9.44 6.40 23.73
C ASP A 298 9.39 4.92 23.34
N ALA A 299 9.65 4.60 22.07
CA ALA A 299 9.78 3.23 21.60
C ALA A 299 10.93 2.50 22.31
N GLU A 300 12.10 3.14 22.44
CA GLU A 300 13.27 2.59 23.12
C GLU A 300 12.95 2.20 24.57
N ARG A 301 12.24 3.08 25.31
CA ARG A 301 11.87 2.83 26.70
C ARG A 301 11.02 1.57 26.84
N ILE A 302 10.06 1.36 25.93
CA ILE A 302 9.22 0.17 25.90
C ILE A 302 10.05 -1.08 25.61
N PHE A 303 10.90 -1.04 24.58
CA PHE A 303 11.68 -2.21 24.18
C PHE A 303 12.72 -2.60 25.23
N ARG A 304 13.37 -1.64 25.89
CA ARG A 304 14.25 -1.91 27.05
C ARG A 304 13.50 -2.58 28.19
N ALA A 305 12.28 -2.12 28.49
CA ALA A 305 11.46 -2.73 29.53
C ALA A 305 11.10 -4.19 29.19
N LEU A 306 10.77 -4.50 27.94
CA LEU A 306 10.49 -5.86 27.48
C LEU A 306 11.75 -6.75 27.51
N ALA A 307 12.90 -6.21 27.06
CA ALA A 307 14.18 -6.91 27.06
C ALA A 307 14.69 -7.22 28.48
N GLY A 308 14.29 -6.43 29.48
CA GLY A 308 14.64 -6.64 30.89
C GLY A 308 13.71 -7.57 31.66
N THR A 309 12.70 -8.17 31.02
CA THR A 309 11.78 -9.11 31.69
C THR A 309 12.44 -10.47 31.96
N ALA A 310 11.87 -11.24 32.89
CA ALA A 310 12.29 -12.63 33.12
C ALA A 310 11.68 -13.63 32.13
N HIS A 311 10.75 -13.19 31.26
CA HIS A 311 10.01 -14.08 30.37
C HIS A 311 10.79 -14.28 29.05
N PRO A 312 11.28 -15.50 28.73
CA PRO A 312 12.22 -15.72 27.63
C PRO A 312 11.74 -15.20 26.27
N GLU A 313 10.48 -15.45 25.90
CA GLU A 313 9.93 -14.97 24.62
C GLU A 313 9.71 -13.44 24.55
N VAL A 314 9.46 -12.78 25.69
CA VAL A 314 9.25 -11.33 25.75
C VAL A 314 10.58 -10.59 25.64
N VAL A 315 11.64 -11.19 26.20
CA VAL A 315 13.01 -10.68 26.05
C VAL A 315 13.37 -10.57 24.57
N TRP A 316 13.03 -11.57 23.76
CA TRP A 316 13.28 -11.54 22.31
C TRP A 316 12.55 -10.38 21.62
N MET A 317 11.26 -10.15 21.92
CA MET A 317 10.50 -9.03 21.36
C MET A 317 11.14 -7.67 21.70
N GLY A 318 11.61 -7.50 22.94
CA GLY A 318 12.32 -6.29 23.36
C GLY A 318 13.63 -6.11 22.61
N ARG A 319 14.46 -7.16 22.53
CA ARG A 319 15.76 -7.13 21.83
C ARG A 319 15.60 -6.88 20.33
N GLU A 320 14.62 -7.50 19.68
CA GLU A 320 14.29 -7.26 18.28
C GLU A 320 13.86 -5.81 18.04
N GLY A 321 13.02 -5.25 18.91
CA GLY A 321 12.64 -3.84 18.82
C GLY A 321 13.82 -2.88 18.99
N LEU A 322 14.76 -3.19 19.88
CA LEU A 322 16.01 -2.42 20.03
C LEU A 322 16.91 -2.51 18.80
N ALA A 323 17.02 -3.69 18.17
CA ALA A 323 17.77 -3.87 16.94
C ALA A 323 17.12 -3.14 15.75
N GLU A 324 15.80 -3.10 15.68
CA GLU A 324 15.06 -2.29 14.69
C GLU A 324 15.34 -0.79 14.87
N LEU A 325 15.44 -0.35 16.12
CA LEU A 325 15.76 1.03 16.48
C LEU A 325 17.21 1.40 16.11
N GLN A 326 18.17 0.46 16.29
CA GLN A 326 19.54 0.62 15.79
C GLN A 326 19.57 0.81 14.27
N LEU A 327 18.83 -0.01 13.51
CA LEU A 327 18.68 0.17 12.06
C LEU A 327 18.14 1.55 11.69
N GLN A 328 17.12 2.04 12.40
CA GLN A 328 16.55 3.36 12.13
C GLN A 328 17.55 4.51 12.42
N ARG A 329 18.45 4.33 13.39
CA ARG A 329 19.56 5.25 13.69
C ARG A 329 20.76 5.10 12.73
N GLY A 330 20.71 4.13 11.81
CA GLY A 330 21.79 3.85 10.86
C GLY A 330 22.89 2.92 11.40
N ASP A 331 22.73 2.36 12.61
CA ASP A 331 23.64 1.38 13.19
C ASP A 331 23.32 -0.04 12.69
N SER A 332 23.60 -0.29 11.41
CA SER A 332 23.38 -1.60 10.79
C SER A 332 24.30 -2.69 11.37
N ALA A 333 25.49 -2.33 11.82
CA ALA A 333 26.45 -3.27 12.42
C ALA A 333 25.96 -3.77 13.78
N GLY A 334 25.52 -2.86 14.67
CA GLY A 334 24.93 -3.22 15.96
C GLY A 334 23.68 -4.08 15.80
N ALA A 335 22.77 -3.68 14.89
CA ALA A 335 21.56 -4.44 14.62
C ALA A 335 21.85 -5.84 14.06
N LEU A 336 22.87 -5.98 13.20
CA LEU A 336 23.29 -7.27 12.67
C LEU A 336 23.84 -8.19 13.77
N ALA A 337 24.67 -7.64 14.66
CA ALA A 337 25.22 -8.39 15.79
C ALA A 337 24.11 -8.91 16.71
N GLU A 338 23.17 -8.03 17.05
CA GLU A 338 22.02 -8.34 17.90
C GLU A 338 21.12 -9.40 17.25
N ALA A 339 20.80 -9.25 15.96
CA ALA A 339 20.02 -10.23 15.21
C ALA A 339 20.69 -11.60 15.16
N ASN A 340 22.02 -11.66 14.94
CA ASN A 340 22.76 -12.92 14.92
C ASN A 340 22.76 -13.62 16.29
N ASP A 341 22.88 -12.87 17.39
CA ASP A 341 22.79 -13.44 18.75
C ASP A 341 21.38 -13.99 19.04
N ILE A 342 20.33 -13.27 18.64
CA ILE A 342 18.95 -13.74 18.75
C ILE A 342 18.76 -15.02 17.94
N ILE A 343 19.21 -15.06 16.68
CA ILE A 343 19.10 -16.25 15.82
C ILE A 343 19.83 -17.46 16.43
N ALA A 344 21.01 -17.25 17.03
CA ALA A 344 21.76 -18.33 17.67
C ALA A 344 21.01 -18.97 18.85
N LYS A 345 20.21 -18.18 19.58
CA LYS A 345 19.47 -18.62 20.78
C LYS A 345 18.01 -18.98 20.49
N ALA A 346 17.42 -18.39 19.46
CA ALA A 346 16.03 -18.52 19.05
C ALA A 346 15.92 -18.54 17.51
N PRO A 347 16.29 -19.66 16.85
CA PRO A 347 16.43 -19.74 15.39
C PRO A 347 15.09 -19.72 14.63
N THR A 348 13.95 -19.69 15.32
CA THR A 348 12.63 -19.62 14.69
C THR A 348 12.10 -18.19 14.60
N ARG A 349 12.84 -17.17 15.07
CA ARG A 349 12.36 -15.78 15.16
C ARG A 349 12.40 -15.08 13.79
N SER A 350 11.26 -14.97 13.12
CA SER A 350 11.15 -14.32 11.80
C SER A 350 11.68 -12.88 11.81
N ALA A 351 11.39 -12.12 12.87
CA ALA A 351 11.86 -10.75 13.03
C ALA A 351 13.40 -10.64 13.07
N ALA A 352 14.10 -11.55 13.74
CA ALA A 352 15.55 -11.53 13.78
C ALA A 352 16.17 -11.75 12.40
N TYR A 353 15.61 -12.64 11.57
CA TYR A 353 16.05 -12.81 10.18
C TYR A 353 15.70 -11.60 9.31
N LEU A 354 14.55 -10.95 9.55
CA LEU A 354 14.18 -9.71 8.87
C LEU A 354 15.20 -8.60 9.17
N ILE A 355 15.53 -8.40 10.44
CA ILE A 355 16.52 -7.42 10.90
C ILE A 355 17.89 -7.74 10.29
N ARG A 356 18.35 -9.00 10.37
CA ARG A 356 19.59 -9.46 9.74
C ARG A 356 19.62 -9.15 8.25
N GLY A 357 18.54 -9.43 7.53
CA GLY A 357 18.41 -9.16 6.10
C GLY A 357 18.54 -7.67 5.77
N ARG A 358 17.85 -6.83 6.54
CA ARG A 358 17.92 -5.36 6.43
C ARG A 358 19.32 -4.83 6.74
N SER A 359 19.96 -5.30 7.81
CA SER A 359 21.30 -4.89 8.19
C SER A 359 22.35 -5.28 7.15
N LEU A 360 22.27 -6.50 6.60
CA LEU A 360 23.16 -6.95 5.53
C LEU A 360 22.98 -6.15 4.24
N ALA A 361 21.73 -5.85 3.86
CA ALA A 361 21.45 -4.99 2.71
C ALA A 361 22.02 -3.57 2.89
N ALA A 362 21.84 -2.98 4.08
CA ALA A 362 22.42 -1.69 4.43
C ALA A 362 23.95 -1.69 4.42
N ALA A 363 24.58 -2.84 4.72
CA ALA A 363 26.03 -3.05 4.64
C ALA A 363 26.52 -3.37 3.20
N GLY A 364 25.67 -3.29 2.18
CA GLY A 364 26.02 -3.60 0.79
C GLY A 364 26.10 -5.10 0.46
N GLN A 365 25.76 -5.98 1.40
CA GLN A 365 25.79 -7.44 1.22
C GLN A 365 24.45 -7.96 0.69
N ALA A 366 24.04 -7.48 -0.49
CA ALA A 366 22.70 -7.69 -1.05
C ALA A 366 22.27 -9.17 -1.14
N GLN A 367 23.16 -10.05 -1.59
CA GLN A 367 22.85 -11.50 -1.72
C GLN A 367 22.62 -12.17 -0.36
N ALA A 368 23.50 -11.90 0.61
CA ALA A 368 23.35 -12.44 1.97
C ALA A 368 22.11 -11.87 2.66
N GLY A 369 21.82 -10.58 2.45
CA GLY A 369 20.61 -9.92 2.93
C GLY A 369 19.35 -10.56 2.36
N GLN A 370 19.32 -10.80 1.05
CA GLN A 370 18.19 -11.46 0.37
C GLN A 370 17.96 -12.88 0.91
N ALA A 371 19.01 -13.66 1.14
CA ALA A 371 18.90 -15.00 1.73
C ALA A 371 18.28 -14.95 3.14
N ALA A 372 18.69 -14.00 3.98
CA ALA A 372 18.11 -13.82 5.32
C ALA A 372 16.63 -13.39 5.25
N LEU A 373 16.26 -12.49 4.32
CA LEU A 373 14.86 -12.09 4.10
C LEU A 373 13.98 -13.26 3.64
N GLN A 374 14.51 -14.15 2.78
CA GLN A 374 13.82 -15.37 2.38
C GLN A 374 13.60 -16.32 3.56
N GLN A 375 14.58 -16.45 4.46
CA GLN A 375 14.43 -17.21 5.70
C GLN A 375 13.37 -16.60 6.62
N ALA A 376 13.35 -15.27 6.76
CA ALA A 376 12.34 -14.55 7.54
C ALA A 376 10.91 -14.79 7.02
N ALA A 377 10.73 -14.88 5.70
CA ALA A 377 9.46 -15.15 5.04
C ALA A 377 9.09 -16.65 4.97
N GLY A 378 9.98 -17.54 5.40
CA GLY A 378 9.83 -18.99 5.28
C GLY A 378 8.82 -19.61 6.25
N SER A 379 8.53 -20.90 6.05
CA SER A 379 7.71 -21.70 6.97
C SER A 379 8.47 -22.14 8.23
N GLN A 380 9.81 -22.13 8.19
CA GLN A 380 10.66 -22.53 9.31
C GLN A 380 10.76 -21.47 10.41
N THR A 381 10.32 -20.24 10.13
CA THR A 381 10.29 -19.15 11.10
C THR A 381 8.84 -18.82 11.50
N SER A 382 8.67 -18.31 12.71
CA SER A 382 7.43 -17.81 13.28
C SER A 382 7.54 -16.31 13.52
N ALA A 383 6.49 -15.57 13.21
CA ALA A 383 6.40 -14.14 13.46
C ALA A 383 5.42 -13.89 14.59
N ASP A 384 5.75 -12.92 15.44
CA ASP A 384 4.84 -12.44 16.49
C ASP A 384 3.75 -11.55 15.90
N PHE A 385 4.08 -10.82 14.82
CA PHE A 385 3.17 -9.92 14.13
C PHE A 385 3.11 -10.19 12.63
N SER A 386 1.93 -10.08 12.00
CA SER A 386 1.71 -10.36 10.55
C SER A 386 2.54 -9.48 9.67
N TRP A 387 2.72 -8.23 10.09
CA TRP A 387 3.55 -7.30 9.38
C TRP A 387 5.00 -7.78 9.27
N GLN A 388 5.55 -8.58 10.19
CA GLN A 388 6.95 -9.02 10.12
C GLN A 388 7.20 -9.91 8.89
N LYS A 389 6.39 -10.96 8.71
CA LYS A 389 6.47 -11.82 7.52
C LYS A 389 6.04 -11.10 6.25
N SER A 390 4.99 -10.27 6.33
CA SER A 390 4.56 -9.45 5.19
C SER A 390 5.69 -8.51 4.74
N SER A 391 6.37 -7.82 5.66
CA SER A 391 7.52 -6.95 5.38
C SER A 391 8.72 -7.72 4.85
N ALA A 392 8.98 -8.94 5.33
CA ALA A 392 10.01 -9.80 4.76
C ALA A 392 9.69 -10.18 3.31
N LEU A 393 8.45 -10.57 3.03
CA LEU A 393 7.96 -10.86 1.68
C LEU A 393 8.02 -9.63 0.78
N VAL A 394 7.63 -8.45 1.27
CA VAL A 394 7.78 -7.19 0.54
C VAL A 394 9.24 -6.95 0.16
N ALA A 395 10.16 -7.09 1.10
CA ALA A 395 11.59 -6.91 0.84
C ALA A 395 12.14 -7.91 -0.19
N VAL A 396 11.71 -9.18 -0.13
CA VAL A 396 12.03 -10.20 -1.14
C VAL A 396 11.46 -9.82 -2.51
N GLY A 397 10.20 -9.35 -2.56
CA GLY A 397 9.56 -8.88 -3.79
C GLY A 397 10.29 -7.68 -4.39
N ASN A 398 10.72 -6.72 -3.55
CA ASN A 398 11.48 -5.53 -3.98
C ASN A 398 12.79 -5.94 -4.67
N ALA A 399 13.48 -6.95 -4.12
CA ALA A 399 14.70 -7.50 -4.71
C ALA A 399 14.44 -8.28 -6.01
N GLN A 400 13.31 -9.00 -6.10
CA GLN A 400 12.92 -9.78 -7.29
C GLN A 400 12.46 -8.90 -8.46
N ARG A 401 11.79 -7.78 -8.19
CA ARG A 401 11.13 -6.93 -9.20
C ARG A 401 11.97 -6.66 -10.44
N LYS A 402 13.24 -6.26 -10.26
CA LYS A 402 14.12 -5.90 -11.39
C LYS A 402 14.55 -7.10 -12.24
N GLN A 403 14.54 -8.31 -11.67
CA GLN A 403 14.99 -9.53 -12.34
C GLN A 403 13.81 -10.33 -12.93
N ASP A 404 12.74 -10.45 -12.16
CA ASP A 404 11.52 -11.17 -12.52
C ASP A 404 10.29 -10.46 -11.90
N PRO A 405 9.67 -9.52 -12.63
CA PRO A 405 8.49 -8.80 -12.18
C PRO A 405 7.30 -9.73 -11.89
N GLN A 406 7.16 -10.85 -12.61
CA GLN A 406 6.06 -11.80 -12.41
C GLN A 406 6.24 -12.61 -11.11
N ALA A 407 7.47 -13.01 -10.79
CA ALA A 407 7.77 -13.58 -9.48
C ALA A 407 7.52 -12.58 -8.35
N ALA A 408 7.88 -11.30 -8.56
CA ALA A 408 7.62 -10.25 -7.58
C ALA A 408 6.12 -10.08 -7.31
N VAL A 409 5.27 -10.07 -8.34
CA VAL A 409 3.79 -10.05 -8.18
C VAL A 409 3.33 -11.19 -7.25
N LYS A 410 3.73 -12.43 -7.51
CA LYS A 410 3.36 -13.59 -6.66
C LYS A 410 3.84 -13.42 -5.21
N THR A 411 5.03 -12.86 -5.03
CA THR A 411 5.57 -12.59 -3.69
C THR A 411 4.80 -11.49 -2.97
N TYR A 412 4.42 -10.39 -3.63
CA TYR A 412 3.59 -9.35 -3.02
C TYR A 412 2.16 -9.82 -2.75
N GLU A 413 1.58 -10.67 -3.59
CA GLU A 413 0.29 -11.31 -3.30
C GLU A 413 0.35 -12.15 -2.02
N ARG A 414 1.44 -12.90 -1.81
CA ARG A 414 1.69 -13.59 -0.54
C ARG A 414 1.84 -12.60 0.61
N ALA A 415 2.55 -11.49 0.42
CA ALA A 415 2.72 -10.45 1.44
C ALA A 415 1.37 -9.82 1.85
N ALA A 416 0.50 -9.56 0.87
CA ALA A 416 -0.84 -9.03 1.09
C ALA A 416 -1.78 -10.06 1.73
N ARG A 417 -1.61 -11.37 1.47
CA ARG A 417 -2.33 -12.42 2.20
C ARG A 417 -1.86 -12.56 3.65
N GLU A 418 -0.55 -12.45 3.89
CA GLU A 418 0.03 -12.52 5.24
C GLU A 418 -0.39 -11.34 6.12
N ASN A 419 -0.56 -10.16 5.52
CA ASN A 419 -1.12 -8.98 6.19
C ASN A 419 -2.08 -8.23 5.26
N PRO A 420 -3.39 -8.56 5.29
CA PRO A 420 -4.40 -7.92 4.44
C PRO A 420 -4.59 -6.41 4.67
N GLN A 421 -4.13 -5.89 5.80
CA GLN A 421 -4.17 -4.47 6.13
C GLN A 421 -2.89 -3.72 5.74
N SER A 422 -1.92 -4.41 5.13
CA SER A 422 -0.65 -3.79 4.70
C SER A 422 -0.84 -2.93 3.45
N ILE A 423 -0.94 -1.61 3.66
CA ILE A 423 -0.98 -0.62 2.56
C ILE A 423 0.32 -0.67 1.75
N GLU A 424 1.46 -0.90 2.40
CA GLU A 424 2.75 -1.09 1.74
C GLU A 424 2.74 -2.28 0.78
N ALA A 425 2.28 -3.46 1.23
CA ALA A 425 2.22 -4.65 0.38
C ALA A 425 1.24 -4.45 -0.79
N ALA A 426 0.08 -3.84 -0.54
CA ALA A 426 -0.90 -3.53 -1.58
C ALA A 426 -0.35 -2.53 -2.61
N SER A 427 0.36 -1.49 -2.17
CA SER A 427 0.95 -0.48 -3.06
C SER A 427 2.05 -1.10 -3.94
N ASN A 428 2.93 -1.92 -3.36
CA ASN A 428 3.99 -2.60 -4.10
C ASN A 428 3.44 -3.64 -5.08
N LEU A 429 2.40 -4.38 -4.67
CA LEU A 429 1.67 -5.28 -5.57
C LEU A 429 1.09 -4.50 -6.76
N ALA A 430 0.45 -3.36 -6.53
CA ALA A 430 -0.14 -2.56 -7.59
C ALA A 430 0.90 -2.02 -8.58
N VAL A 431 2.06 -1.56 -8.10
CA VAL A 431 3.18 -1.14 -8.95
C VAL A 431 3.67 -2.31 -9.82
N ALA A 432 3.91 -3.48 -9.23
CA ALA A 432 4.34 -4.67 -9.98
C ALA A 432 3.27 -5.18 -10.97
N LEU A 433 1.99 -5.05 -10.63
CA LEU A 433 0.88 -5.36 -11.54
C LEU A 433 0.86 -4.40 -12.74
N ASN A 434 1.08 -3.10 -12.53
CA ASN A 434 1.19 -2.14 -13.63
C ASN A 434 2.39 -2.46 -14.53
N GLU A 435 3.55 -2.78 -13.95
CA GLU A 435 4.76 -3.17 -14.72
C GLU A 435 4.56 -4.44 -15.55
N THR A 436 3.69 -5.33 -15.12
CA THR A 436 3.35 -6.57 -15.83
C THR A 436 2.13 -6.43 -16.76
N GLY A 437 1.62 -5.21 -16.97
CA GLY A 437 0.46 -4.93 -17.85
C GLY A 437 -0.89 -5.34 -17.27
N GLN A 438 -0.97 -5.67 -15.98
CA GLN A 438 -2.20 -6.04 -15.27
C GLN A 438 -2.88 -4.81 -14.65
N THR A 439 -2.98 -3.71 -15.41
CA THR A 439 -3.45 -2.38 -14.98
C THR A 439 -4.82 -2.42 -14.30
N THR A 440 -5.74 -3.27 -14.78
CA THR A 440 -7.08 -3.42 -14.19
C THR A 440 -7.01 -4.03 -12.78
N LYS A 441 -6.15 -5.03 -12.56
CA LYS A 441 -5.96 -5.63 -11.22
C LYS A 441 -5.28 -4.64 -10.28
N ALA A 442 -4.29 -3.88 -10.78
CA ALA A 442 -3.62 -2.85 -10.01
C ALA A 442 -4.62 -1.81 -9.48
N ARG A 443 -5.57 -1.37 -10.31
CA ARG A 443 -6.65 -0.44 -9.90
C ARG A 443 -7.46 -1.01 -8.73
N LEU A 444 -7.90 -2.26 -8.81
CA LEU A 444 -8.69 -2.90 -7.74
C LEU A 444 -7.90 -3.01 -6.42
N VAL A 445 -6.62 -3.36 -6.49
CA VAL A 445 -5.74 -3.42 -5.32
C VAL A 445 -5.59 -2.03 -4.69
N LEU A 446 -5.41 -0.98 -5.50
CA LEU A 446 -5.29 0.41 -5.03
C LEU A 446 -6.60 0.95 -4.45
N GLU A 447 -7.76 0.58 -5.01
CA GLU A 447 -9.07 0.92 -4.43
C GLU A 447 -9.25 0.32 -3.04
N ARG A 448 -8.85 -0.94 -2.86
CA ARG A 448 -8.81 -1.56 -1.53
C ARG A 448 -7.84 -0.84 -0.60
N ALA A 449 -6.63 -0.53 -1.06
CA ALA A 449 -5.64 0.19 -0.25
C ALA A 449 -6.14 1.57 0.17
N LYS A 450 -6.84 2.29 -0.71
CA LYS A 450 -7.45 3.59 -0.43
C LYS A 450 -8.59 3.49 0.58
N ALA A 451 -9.31 2.37 0.61
CA ALA A 451 -10.33 2.13 1.62
C ALA A 451 -9.72 1.88 3.02
N LEU A 452 -8.50 1.35 3.09
CA LEU A 452 -7.77 1.16 4.36
C LEU A 452 -7.24 2.50 4.91
N ASP A 453 -6.66 3.34 4.06
CA ASP A 453 -6.25 4.70 4.41
C ASP A 453 -6.60 5.69 3.29
N PRO A 454 -7.69 6.46 3.44
CA PRO A 454 -8.10 7.47 2.47
C PRO A 454 -7.13 8.64 2.32
N ASN A 455 -6.26 8.89 3.31
CA ASN A 455 -5.34 10.01 3.34
C ASN A 455 -3.94 9.65 2.82
N ASP A 456 -3.73 8.40 2.41
CA ASP A 456 -2.44 7.97 1.88
C ASP A 456 -2.15 8.60 0.51
N ALA A 457 -1.23 9.58 0.51
CA ALA A 457 -0.88 10.37 -0.67
C ALA A 457 -0.32 9.51 -1.81
N MET A 458 0.45 8.46 -1.49
CA MET A 458 1.06 7.59 -2.50
C MET A 458 0.01 6.70 -3.15
N VAL A 459 -0.91 6.11 -2.38
CA VAL A 459 -2.02 5.31 -2.93
C VAL A 459 -2.91 6.17 -3.81
N ALA A 460 -3.22 7.40 -3.39
CA ALA A 460 -4.03 8.32 -4.18
C ALA A 460 -3.36 8.70 -5.51
N ALA A 461 -2.04 8.93 -5.50
CA ALA A 461 -1.27 9.24 -6.70
C ALA A 461 -1.12 8.02 -7.63
N LEU A 462 -0.82 6.83 -7.09
CA LEU A 462 -0.78 5.58 -7.85
C LEU A 462 -2.13 5.28 -8.51
N LEU A 463 -3.25 5.47 -7.79
CA LEU A 463 -4.58 5.21 -8.33
C LEU A 463 -4.90 6.15 -9.50
N ARG A 464 -4.58 7.45 -9.38
CA ARG A 464 -4.70 8.40 -10.50
C ARG A 464 -3.85 7.98 -11.68
N GLN A 465 -2.58 7.65 -11.45
CA GLN A 465 -1.66 7.19 -12.49
C GLN A 465 -2.20 5.94 -13.20
N THR A 466 -2.70 4.95 -12.46
CA THR A 466 -3.27 3.72 -13.02
C THR A 466 -4.53 4.01 -13.85
N GLN A 467 -5.37 4.95 -13.41
CA GLN A 467 -6.55 5.36 -14.17
C GLN A 467 -6.19 6.09 -15.47
N GLU A 468 -5.20 6.99 -15.43
CA GLU A 468 -4.67 7.68 -16.61
C GLU A 468 -4.07 6.69 -17.61
N ASN A 469 -3.26 5.73 -17.13
CA ASN A 469 -2.69 4.68 -17.97
C ASN A 469 -3.78 3.85 -18.66
N LEU A 470 -4.84 3.48 -17.94
CA LEU A 470 -5.95 2.70 -18.47
C LEU A 470 -6.74 3.49 -19.54
N ALA A 471 -6.94 4.79 -19.32
CA ALA A 471 -7.59 5.65 -20.30
C ALA A 471 -6.75 5.76 -21.59
N ASP A 472 -5.43 5.91 -21.46
CA ASP A 472 -4.53 6.00 -22.60
C ASP A 472 -4.35 4.67 -23.34
N GLU A 473 -4.43 3.52 -22.65
CA GLU A 473 -4.45 2.20 -23.28
C GLU A 473 -5.65 2.05 -24.23
N GLN A 474 -6.74 2.77 -23.98
CA GLN A 474 -7.96 2.76 -24.79
C GLN A 474 -7.90 3.75 -25.96
N ASP A 475 -6.99 4.73 -25.95
CA ASP A 475 -6.85 5.76 -26.98
C ASP A 475 -5.91 5.31 -28.12
N ARG A 476 -6.48 4.61 -29.12
CA ARG A 476 -5.72 4.10 -30.28
C ARG A 476 -5.14 5.20 -31.18
N ALA A 477 -5.84 6.33 -31.33
CA ALA A 477 -5.38 7.41 -32.20
C ALA A 477 -4.12 8.07 -31.63
N ARG A 478 -4.11 8.28 -30.31
CA ARG A 478 -2.94 8.80 -29.61
C ARG A 478 -1.76 7.83 -29.66
N GLN A 479 -2.00 6.52 -29.53
CA GLN A 479 -0.93 5.51 -29.65
C GLN A 479 -0.23 5.57 -31.01
N GLN A 480 -0.99 5.64 -32.11
CA GLN A 480 -0.45 5.74 -33.47
C GLN A 480 0.40 6.99 -33.66
N TYR A 481 -0.08 8.16 -33.21
CA TYR A 481 0.68 9.41 -33.28
C TYR A 481 2.03 9.30 -32.59
N VAL A 482 2.06 8.74 -31.38
CA VAL A 482 3.30 8.57 -30.62
C VAL A 482 4.24 7.59 -31.36
N ASP A 483 3.74 6.48 -31.89
CA ASP A 483 4.58 5.50 -32.61
C ASP A 483 5.25 6.10 -33.86
N GLU A 484 4.53 6.89 -34.64
CA GLU A 484 5.09 7.58 -35.80
C GLU A 484 6.15 8.61 -35.39
N ALA A 485 5.85 9.42 -34.37
CA ALA A 485 6.78 10.43 -33.85
C ALA A 485 8.06 9.81 -33.27
N VAL A 486 7.96 8.67 -32.57
CA VAL A 486 9.12 7.93 -32.05
C VAL A 486 10.04 7.48 -33.18
N LYS A 487 9.48 6.93 -34.26
CA LYS A 487 10.27 6.41 -35.39
C LYS A 487 11.07 7.51 -36.08
N ASP A 488 10.45 8.66 -36.31
CA ASP A 488 11.13 9.83 -36.89
C ASP A 488 12.21 10.39 -35.95
N LEU A 489 11.89 10.56 -34.65
CA LEU A 489 12.85 11.05 -33.66
C LEU A 489 14.04 10.11 -33.50
N ALA A 490 13.83 8.81 -33.41
CA ALA A 490 14.90 7.83 -33.30
C ALA A 490 15.81 7.83 -34.55
N ALA A 491 15.23 7.98 -35.74
CA ALA A 491 15.99 8.12 -36.97
C ALA A 491 16.88 9.37 -36.97
N ARG A 492 16.33 10.52 -36.53
CA ARG A 492 17.08 11.79 -36.38
C ARG A 492 18.16 11.72 -35.31
N PHE A 493 17.95 10.91 -34.27
CA PHE A 493 18.96 10.71 -33.23
C PHE A 493 20.16 9.91 -33.77
N ARG A 494 19.90 8.86 -34.55
CA ARG A 494 20.95 8.05 -35.18
C ARG A 494 21.68 8.84 -36.28
N ASN A 495 20.94 9.61 -37.07
CA ASN A 495 21.44 10.40 -38.19
C ASN A 495 20.93 11.84 -38.11
N PRO A 496 21.65 12.75 -37.44
CA PRO A 496 21.25 14.15 -37.33
C PRO A 496 21.23 14.81 -38.71
N PRO A 497 20.12 15.45 -39.13
CA PRO A 497 20.10 16.15 -40.42
C PRO A 497 21.08 17.34 -40.41
N PRO A 498 21.67 17.70 -41.56
CA PRO A 498 22.48 18.90 -41.69
C PRO A 498 21.65 20.15 -41.37
N ARG A 499 22.29 21.15 -40.76
CA ARG A 499 21.64 22.40 -40.32
C ARG A 499 20.95 23.06 -41.53
N PRO A 500 19.64 23.35 -41.48
CA PRO A 500 18.98 24.07 -42.57
C PRO A 500 19.65 25.44 -42.75
N ALA A 501 19.89 25.84 -44.00
CA ALA A 501 20.24 27.22 -44.31
C ALA A 501 19.04 28.11 -43.92
N ALA A 502 19.26 29.07 -43.02
CA ALA A 502 18.19 29.92 -42.49
C ALA A 502 17.49 30.69 -43.63
N ALA A 503 16.17 30.54 -43.73
CA ALA A 503 15.33 31.35 -44.58
C ALA A 503 15.04 32.69 -43.87
N GLY A 504 15.63 33.78 -44.38
CA GLY A 504 15.44 35.14 -43.86
C GLY A 504 16.25 35.45 -42.60
N ALA A 505 16.37 36.75 -42.27
CA ALA A 505 16.97 37.20 -41.02
C ALA A 505 16.09 36.69 -39.86
N PRO A 506 16.55 35.77 -39.01
CA PRO A 506 15.75 35.22 -37.91
C PRO A 506 15.38 36.35 -36.94
N ASP A 507 14.19 36.29 -36.34
CA ASP A 507 13.89 37.13 -35.18
C ASP A 507 14.82 36.73 -34.02
N ASP A 508 15.87 37.52 -33.84
CA ASP A 508 16.97 37.27 -32.89
C ASP A 508 16.62 37.66 -31.44
N TRP A 509 15.44 38.25 -31.23
CA TRP A 509 15.06 38.85 -29.95
C TRP A 509 13.96 38.07 -29.24
N THR A 510 12.95 37.62 -29.98
CA THR A 510 11.78 36.96 -29.38
C THR A 510 12.16 35.62 -28.76
N SER A 511 11.74 35.40 -27.52
CA SER A 511 12.00 34.16 -26.80
C SER A 511 11.31 32.98 -27.51
N PRO A 512 12.01 31.85 -27.72
CA PRO A 512 11.36 30.63 -28.16
C PRO A 512 10.40 30.10 -27.08
N VAL A 513 9.48 29.22 -27.49
CA VAL A 513 8.63 28.47 -26.57
C VAL A 513 9.49 27.72 -25.54
N MET A 514 9.17 27.88 -24.25
CA MET A 514 9.85 27.19 -23.17
C MET A 514 9.37 25.74 -23.06
N ALA A 515 9.94 24.87 -23.88
CA ALA A 515 9.72 23.43 -23.81
C ALA A 515 10.64 22.79 -22.76
N LEU A 516 10.05 22.05 -21.83
CA LEU A 516 10.74 21.30 -20.78
C LEU A 516 10.63 19.79 -21.06
N SER A 517 11.67 19.03 -20.74
CA SER A 517 11.60 17.56 -20.74
C SER A 517 12.01 17.03 -19.37
N VAL A 518 11.24 16.10 -18.81
CA VAL A 518 11.52 15.47 -17.51
C VAL A 518 11.91 14.02 -17.75
N LEU A 519 13.20 13.73 -17.61
CA LEU A 519 13.75 12.38 -17.72
C LEU A 519 13.32 11.48 -16.55
N PRO A 520 13.33 10.15 -16.74
CA PRO A 520 13.09 9.20 -15.65
C PRO A 520 14.04 9.46 -14.47
N PHE A 521 13.46 9.50 -13.26
CA PHE A 521 14.26 9.58 -12.04
C PHE A 521 14.98 8.26 -11.82
N GLN A 522 16.25 8.34 -11.42
CA GLN A 522 17.05 7.17 -11.14
C GLN A 522 16.87 6.75 -9.69
N ASP A 523 16.42 5.51 -9.48
CA ASP A 523 16.37 4.90 -8.15
C ASP A 523 17.73 4.28 -7.80
N GLN A 524 18.46 4.96 -6.93
CA GLN A 524 19.74 4.53 -6.35
C GLN A 524 19.57 4.03 -4.90
N THR A 525 18.34 3.68 -4.49
CA THR A 525 18.15 3.01 -3.20
C THR A 525 18.82 1.62 -3.20
N PRO A 526 19.40 1.17 -2.07
CA PRO A 526 20.04 -0.13 -1.99
C PRO A 526 19.08 -1.28 -2.37
N PRO A 527 19.55 -2.34 -3.05
CA PRO A 527 18.74 -3.53 -3.32
C PRO A 527 18.19 -4.13 -2.01
N GLY A 528 16.88 -4.34 -1.93
CA GLY A 528 16.23 -4.82 -0.71
C GLY A 528 15.96 -3.73 0.34
N HIS A 529 16.11 -2.45 -0.01
CA HIS A 529 15.54 -1.36 0.79
C HIS A 529 14.05 -1.66 1.02
N VAL A 530 13.68 -1.71 2.29
CA VAL A 530 12.32 -2.09 2.71
C VAL A 530 11.47 -0.83 2.71
N GLY A 531 10.29 -0.92 2.11
CA GLY A 531 9.44 0.21 1.87
C GLY A 531 8.72 0.12 0.52
N ARG A 532 8.06 1.22 0.19
CA ARG A 532 7.23 1.31 -1.02
C ARG A 532 8.08 1.53 -2.27
N ILE A 533 7.78 0.80 -3.34
CA ILE A 533 8.45 0.92 -4.64
C ILE A 533 7.70 1.87 -5.58
N GLY A 534 8.35 2.28 -6.68
CA GLY A 534 7.72 3.10 -7.72
C GLY A 534 7.66 4.59 -7.40
N VAL A 535 8.33 5.04 -6.32
CA VAL A 535 8.43 6.45 -5.94
C VAL A 535 9.10 7.27 -7.04
N GLU A 536 10.06 6.69 -7.77
CA GLU A 536 10.78 7.29 -8.88
C GLU A 536 9.87 7.67 -10.06
N ALA A 537 9.03 6.73 -10.48
CA ALA A 537 8.11 6.92 -11.60
C ALA A 537 6.97 7.87 -11.20
N LEU A 538 6.54 7.79 -9.94
CA LEU A 538 5.47 8.63 -9.40
C LEU A 538 5.92 10.08 -9.22
N LEU A 539 7.12 10.31 -8.70
CA LEU A 539 7.72 11.64 -8.56
C LEU A 539 7.89 12.32 -9.93
N GLN A 540 8.34 11.58 -10.95
CA GLN A 540 8.43 12.09 -12.31
C GLN A 540 7.05 12.54 -12.83
N GLN A 541 6.02 11.72 -12.65
CA GLN A 541 4.67 12.03 -13.12
C GLN A 541 4.04 13.22 -12.41
N GLU A 542 4.15 13.28 -11.08
CA GLU A 542 3.62 14.41 -10.32
C GLU A 542 4.41 15.70 -10.64
N LEU A 543 5.72 15.62 -10.89
CA LEU A 543 6.50 16.77 -11.35
C LEU A 543 6.03 17.29 -12.72
N ILE A 544 5.79 16.39 -13.68
CA ILE A 544 5.24 16.76 -14.99
C ILE A 544 3.88 17.44 -14.82
N ARG A 545 3.00 16.87 -13.98
CA ARG A 545 1.67 17.42 -13.70
C ARG A 545 1.76 18.83 -13.10
N GLU A 546 2.60 19.02 -12.09
CA GLU A 546 2.82 20.32 -11.45
C GLU A 546 3.37 21.38 -12.42
N LEU A 547 4.28 20.99 -13.32
CA LEU A 547 4.80 21.90 -14.34
C LEU A 547 3.74 22.23 -15.41
N GLN A 548 2.94 21.27 -15.83
CA GLN A 548 1.81 21.49 -16.76
C GLN A 548 0.74 22.41 -16.16
N ALA A 549 0.39 22.21 -14.88
CA ALA A 549 -0.54 23.06 -14.16
C ALA A 549 -0.07 24.53 -14.07
N ARG A 550 1.25 24.75 -14.15
CA ARG A 550 1.89 26.07 -14.21
C ARG A 550 2.00 26.65 -15.62
N GLY A 551 1.47 25.98 -16.63
CA GLY A 551 1.43 26.46 -18.02
C GLY A 551 2.69 26.20 -18.85
N TYR A 552 3.61 25.36 -18.37
CA TYR A 552 4.78 24.99 -19.17
C TYR A 552 4.43 23.99 -20.28
N THR A 553 5.14 24.09 -21.41
CA THR A 553 5.06 23.09 -22.48
C THR A 553 6.00 21.95 -22.14
N LEU A 554 5.47 20.73 -21.99
CA LEU A 554 6.24 19.54 -21.61
C LEU A 554 6.36 18.60 -22.81
N VAL A 555 7.55 18.03 -23.02
CA VAL A 555 7.72 16.90 -23.93
C VAL A 555 6.90 15.73 -23.39
N GLU A 556 6.11 15.11 -24.27
CA GLU A 556 5.21 14.03 -23.86
C GLU A 556 5.98 12.83 -23.33
N ARG A 557 5.62 12.39 -22.12
CA ARG A 557 6.31 11.29 -21.42
C ARG A 557 6.38 10.01 -22.25
N ARG A 558 5.27 9.58 -22.86
CA ARG A 558 5.25 8.35 -23.68
C ARG A 558 6.18 8.43 -24.89
N LEU A 559 6.24 9.59 -25.52
CA LEU A 559 7.15 9.85 -26.63
C LEU A 559 8.59 9.68 -26.16
N LEU A 560 8.93 10.30 -25.02
CA LEU A 560 10.24 10.15 -24.40
C LEU A 560 10.54 8.68 -24.06
N ASP A 561 9.67 7.99 -23.33
CA ASP A 561 9.88 6.61 -22.90
C ASP A 561 10.11 5.67 -24.11
N LYS A 562 9.33 5.83 -25.19
CA LYS A 562 9.51 5.05 -26.42
C LYS A 562 10.77 5.43 -27.21
N VAL A 563 11.13 6.72 -27.28
CA VAL A 563 12.39 7.17 -27.90
C VAL A 563 13.59 6.58 -27.14
N LEU A 564 13.56 6.59 -25.81
CA LEU A 564 14.61 6.01 -24.98
C LEU A 564 14.76 4.50 -25.20
N ALA A 565 13.64 3.78 -25.30
CA ALA A 565 13.62 2.35 -25.61
C ALA A 565 14.19 2.05 -27.00
N GLU A 566 13.84 2.85 -28.02
CA GLU A 566 14.29 2.66 -29.42
C GLU A 566 15.78 3.00 -29.61
N VAL A 567 16.30 3.94 -28.83
CA VAL A 567 17.74 4.30 -28.84
C VAL A 567 18.57 3.36 -27.94
N ARG A 568 17.91 2.52 -27.12
CA ARG A 568 18.52 1.55 -26.20
C ARG A 568 19.45 2.20 -25.16
N LEU A 569 19.10 3.40 -24.70
CA LEU A 569 19.91 4.10 -23.69
C LEU A 569 19.68 3.53 -22.30
N GLY A 570 20.77 3.19 -21.60
CA GLY A 570 20.75 2.76 -20.20
C GLY A 570 20.67 3.94 -19.21
N SER A 571 20.39 3.65 -17.93
CA SER A 571 20.34 4.66 -16.87
C SER A 571 21.65 5.43 -16.68
N SER A 572 22.80 4.77 -16.82
CA SER A 572 24.12 5.41 -16.73
C SER A 572 24.38 6.37 -17.89
N GLU A 573 23.95 6.02 -19.11
CA GLU A 573 24.05 6.89 -20.29
C GLU A 573 23.08 8.07 -20.19
N LEU A 574 21.91 7.87 -19.60
CA LEU A 574 20.98 8.97 -19.29
C LEU A 574 21.49 9.90 -18.19
N ALA A 575 22.49 9.48 -17.40
CA ALA A 575 23.17 10.35 -16.45
C ALA A 575 24.26 11.21 -17.10
N ASP A 576 24.72 10.85 -18.31
CA ASP A 576 25.73 11.59 -19.04
C ASP A 576 25.18 12.91 -19.61
N GLN A 577 25.90 14.00 -19.34
CA GLN A 577 25.47 15.35 -19.70
C GLN A 577 25.38 15.53 -21.21
N ASP A 578 26.34 15.00 -21.97
CA ASP A 578 26.36 15.13 -23.44
C ASP A 578 25.19 14.38 -24.08
N THR A 579 24.86 13.21 -23.54
CA THR A 579 23.70 12.40 -23.97
C THR A 579 22.39 13.13 -23.67
N GLN A 580 22.24 13.72 -22.48
CA GLN A 580 21.08 14.55 -22.15
C GLN A 580 20.94 15.77 -23.08
N ILE A 581 22.05 16.42 -23.45
CA ILE A 581 22.05 17.57 -24.38
C ILE A 581 21.62 17.15 -25.79
N LYS A 582 22.16 16.05 -26.32
CA LYS A 582 21.77 15.52 -27.64
C LYS A 582 20.29 15.20 -27.68
N LEU A 583 19.78 14.53 -26.64
CA LEU A 583 18.37 14.18 -26.52
C LEU A 583 17.49 15.43 -26.38
N GLY A 584 17.92 16.42 -25.61
CA GLY A 584 17.19 17.69 -25.46
C GLY A 584 17.07 18.48 -26.77
N LYS A 585 18.16 18.56 -27.55
CA LYS A 585 18.14 19.16 -28.89
C LYS A 585 17.21 18.41 -29.85
N LEU A 586 17.20 17.07 -29.78
CA LEU A 586 16.32 16.22 -30.58
C LEU A 586 14.84 16.46 -30.24
N LEU A 587 14.52 16.52 -28.95
CA LEU A 587 13.17 16.72 -28.43
C LEU A 587 12.73 18.20 -28.45
N ALA A 588 13.56 19.10 -29.01
CA ALA A 588 13.36 20.55 -28.98
C ALA A 588 13.09 21.11 -27.57
N ALA A 589 13.64 20.47 -26.53
CA ALA A 589 13.52 20.92 -25.15
C ALA A 589 14.61 21.95 -24.84
N ARG A 590 14.23 23.11 -24.30
CA ARG A 590 15.13 24.17 -23.82
C ARG A 590 15.85 23.76 -22.53
N LEU A 591 15.13 23.04 -21.66
CA LEU A 591 15.65 22.52 -20.40
C LEU A 591 15.37 21.02 -20.27
N MET A 592 16.40 20.27 -19.89
CA MET A 592 16.34 18.86 -19.54
C MET A 592 16.39 18.71 -18.02
N VAL A 593 15.30 18.25 -17.42
CA VAL A 593 15.19 17.99 -15.99
C VAL A 593 15.42 16.50 -15.75
N SER A 594 16.29 16.17 -14.80
CA SER A 594 16.55 14.79 -14.38
C SER A 594 16.74 14.74 -12.87
N GLY A 595 16.58 13.57 -12.28
CA GLY A 595 16.74 13.43 -10.84
C GLY A 595 17.17 12.05 -10.40
N VAL A 596 17.60 11.98 -9.15
CA VAL A 596 18.07 10.77 -8.48
C VAL A 596 17.40 10.68 -7.12
N LEU A 597 16.87 9.51 -6.81
CA LEU A 597 16.38 9.12 -5.50
C LEU A 597 17.45 8.27 -4.81
N SER A 598 17.73 8.61 -3.56
CA SER A 598 18.68 7.90 -2.71
C SER A 598 18.07 7.68 -1.33
N ALA A 599 18.41 6.56 -0.70
CA ALA A 599 17.98 6.28 0.68
C ALA A 599 18.89 7.02 1.66
N GLN A 600 18.32 7.60 2.72
CA GLN A 600 19.05 8.22 3.82
C GLN A 600 18.43 7.79 5.15
N GLY A 601 19.04 6.79 5.81
CA GLY A 601 18.45 6.15 6.99
C GLY A 601 17.09 5.53 6.64
N ALA A 602 16.04 5.90 7.40
CA ALA A 602 14.65 5.53 7.11
C ALA A 602 13.92 6.52 6.17
N GLY A 603 14.60 7.54 5.67
CA GLY A 603 14.06 8.57 4.78
C GLY A 603 14.53 8.43 3.32
N LEU A 604 13.94 9.27 2.46
CA LEU A 604 14.29 9.37 1.05
C LEU A 604 14.80 10.78 0.75
N ASN A 605 15.90 10.86 0.01
CA ASN A 605 16.45 12.11 -0.52
C ASN A 605 16.28 12.12 -2.04
N ALA A 606 15.60 13.14 -2.54
CA ALA A 606 15.32 13.34 -3.94
C ALA A 606 16.12 14.54 -4.43
N SER A 607 17.03 14.31 -5.38
CA SER A 607 17.82 15.34 -6.03
C SER A 607 17.32 15.56 -7.46
N LEU A 608 17.25 16.82 -7.87
CA LEU A 608 16.84 17.27 -9.19
C LEU A 608 17.91 18.19 -9.75
N ARG A 609 18.20 18.00 -11.04
CA ARG A 609 19.05 18.90 -11.81
C ARG A 609 18.38 19.27 -13.13
N ALA A 610 18.56 20.51 -13.57
CA ALA A 610 18.11 20.99 -14.87
C ALA A 610 19.29 21.49 -15.70
N ILE A 611 19.40 21.03 -16.95
CA ILE A 611 20.46 21.39 -17.89
C ILE A 611 19.87 22.18 -19.05
N ASP A 612 20.51 23.30 -19.39
CA ASP A 612 20.22 24.10 -20.57
C ASP A 612 20.84 23.43 -21.81
N THR A 613 20.01 23.07 -22.78
CA THR A 613 20.43 22.31 -23.97
C THR A 613 21.15 23.15 -25.00
N GLU A 614 21.01 24.48 -24.94
CA GLU A 614 21.66 25.42 -25.85
C GLU A 614 23.03 25.85 -25.32
N THR A 615 23.10 26.19 -24.03
CA THR A 615 24.33 26.72 -23.41
C THR A 615 25.18 25.65 -22.74
N THR A 616 24.65 24.42 -22.61
CA THR A 616 25.23 23.30 -21.87
C THR A 616 25.46 23.57 -20.38
N GLN A 617 24.93 24.67 -19.86
CA GLN A 617 25.10 25.06 -18.46
C GLN A 617 24.06 24.40 -17.55
N LEU A 618 24.46 24.19 -16.30
CA LEU A 618 23.58 23.74 -15.24
C LEU A 618 22.66 24.88 -14.80
N ALA A 619 21.37 24.77 -15.14
CA ALA A 619 20.37 25.79 -14.81
C ALA A 619 19.96 25.71 -13.34
N LEU A 620 19.81 24.50 -12.78
CA LEU A 620 19.33 24.27 -11.42
C LEU A 620 19.94 22.98 -10.84
N VAL A 621 20.24 23.01 -9.54
CA VAL A 621 20.36 21.82 -8.69
C VAL A 621 19.52 22.05 -7.44
N LYS A 622 18.64 21.11 -7.10
CA LYS A 622 17.80 21.16 -5.91
C LYS A 622 17.74 19.78 -5.30
N SER A 623 17.90 19.69 -3.98
CA SER A 623 17.59 18.50 -3.21
C SER A 623 16.47 18.80 -2.23
N ASP A 624 15.62 17.81 -1.98
CA ASP A 624 14.66 17.80 -0.89
C ASP A 624 14.68 16.41 -0.25
N SER A 625 14.54 16.38 1.07
CA SER A 625 14.57 15.14 1.85
C SER A 625 13.26 14.97 2.61
N SER A 626 12.85 13.72 2.77
CA SER A 626 11.72 13.35 3.59
C SER A 626 12.18 12.39 4.68
N THR A 627 11.85 12.72 5.92
CA THR A 627 11.95 11.85 7.09
C THR A 627 10.63 11.09 7.23
N GLY A 628 10.61 9.79 7.00
CA GLY A 628 9.39 8.96 7.10
C GLY A 628 8.85 8.49 5.75
N ALA A 629 7.54 8.21 5.68
CA ALA A 629 6.91 7.71 4.46
C ALA A 629 7.09 8.70 3.30
N PRO A 630 7.45 8.24 2.09
CA PRO A 630 7.60 9.12 0.94
C PRO A 630 6.30 9.80 0.56
N ASP A 631 6.34 11.13 0.41
CA ASP A 631 5.29 11.93 -0.22
C ASP A 631 5.80 12.49 -1.56
N PRO A 632 5.63 11.74 -2.67
CA PRO A 632 6.08 12.17 -3.98
C PRO A 632 5.33 13.42 -4.49
N THR A 633 4.12 13.67 -4.00
CA THR A 633 3.32 14.85 -4.40
C THR A 633 3.93 16.12 -3.81
N ARG A 634 4.26 16.10 -2.51
CA ARG A 634 4.97 17.22 -1.86
C ARG A 634 6.33 17.47 -2.50
N LEU A 635 7.11 16.41 -2.72
CA LEU A 635 8.43 16.51 -3.34
C LEU A 635 8.33 17.11 -4.76
N ALA A 636 7.37 16.65 -5.57
CA ALA A 636 7.11 17.18 -6.91
C ALA A 636 6.75 18.67 -6.87
N ALA A 637 5.87 19.09 -5.95
CA ALA A 637 5.48 20.50 -5.82
C ALA A 637 6.67 21.42 -5.49
N THR A 638 7.50 21.01 -4.51
CA THR A 638 8.73 21.74 -4.15
C THR A 638 9.70 21.84 -5.33
N MET A 639 9.88 20.73 -6.06
CA MET A 639 10.75 20.65 -7.23
C MET A 639 10.24 21.52 -8.40
N ALA A 640 8.94 21.45 -8.70
CA ALA A 640 8.30 22.26 -9.73
C ALA A 640 8.40 23.75 -9.42
N GLN A 641 8.27 24.14 -8.15
CA GLN A 641 8.47 25.53 -7.73
C GLN A 641 9.90 26.00 -7.99
N ALA A 642 10.91 25.17 -7.69
CA ALA A 642 12.31 25.51 -7.95
C ALA A 642 12.61 25.65 -9.46
N VAL A 643 12.06 24.75 -10.29
CA VAL A 643 12.14 24.85 -11.76
C VAL A 643 11.47 26.13 -12.25
N ALA A 644 10.26 26.44 -11.79
CA ALA A 644 9.52 27.61 -12.22
C ALA A 644 10.22 28.93 -11.83
N ALA A 645 10.80 29.00 -10.62
CA ALA A 645 11.61 30.14 -10.19
C ALA A 645 12.85 30.31 -11.09
N THR A 646 13.57 29.22 -11.36
CA THR A 646 14.75 29.21 -12.24
C THR A 646 14.40 29.69 -13.64
N VAL A 647 13.30 29.21 -14.22
CA VAL A 647 12.84 29.62 -15.55
C VAL A 647 12.58 31.12 -15.59
N ARG A 648 11.82 31.64 -14.61
CA ARG A 648 11.49 33.07 -14.52
C ARG A 648 12.72 33.97 -14.40
N ASP A 649 13.70 33.56 -13.60
CA ASP A 649 14.84 34.40 -13.25
C ASP A 649 15.93 34.42 -14.33
N LYS A 650 16.20 33.25 -14.93
CA LYS A 650 17.26 33.06 -15.93
C LYS A 650 16.79 33.24 -17.38
N TYR A 651 15.50 33.08 -17.64
CA TYR A 651 14.93 33.12 -19.00
C TYR A 651 13.78 34.13 -19.09
N PRO A 652 14.05 35.44 -18.92
CA PRO A 652 13.02 36.46 -19.04
C PRO A 652 12.45 36.47 -20.46
N LEU A 653 11.11 36.49 -20.56
CA LEU A 653 10.42 36.53 -21.85
C LEU A 653 10.74 37.84 -22.57
N LYS A 654 11.19 37.72 -23.81
CA LYS A 654 11.49 38.81 -24.72
C LYS A 654 10.57 38.67 -25.94
N GLY A 655 10.06 39.77 -26.42
CA GLY A 655 9.18 39.78 -27.58
C GLY A 655 9.22 41.11 -28.31
N ARG A 656 8.28 41.29 -29.20
CA ARG A 656 8.11 42.50 -30.01
C ARG A 656 6.64 42.91 -30.05
N ILE A 657 6.45 44.21 -30.20
CA ILE A 657 5.15 44.78 -30.51
C ILE A 657 4.76 44.43 -31.95
N VAL A 658 3.61 43.80 -32.13
CA VAL A 658 3.00 43.49 -33.43
C VAL A 658 2.25 44.70 -33.98
N SER A 659 1.47 45.36 -33.14
CA SER A 659 0.73 46.59 -33.45
C SER A 659 0.42 47.38 -32.18
N VAL A 660 0.14 48.67 -32.35
CA VAL A 660 -0.30 49.58 -31.29
C VAL A 660 -1.53 50.32 -31.79
N ASP A 661 -2.57 50.39 -30.97
CA ASP A 661 -3.76 51.21 -31.22
C ASP A 661 -4.11 51.99 -29.95
N GLY A 662 -3.75 53.27 -29.95
CA GLY A 662 -3.93 54.19 -28.82
C GLY A 662 -3.35 53.64 -27.51
N SER A 663 -4.23 53.26 -26.58
CA SER A 663 -3.90 52.72 -25.26
C SER A 663 -3.74 51.19 -25.23
N THR A 664 -3.71 50.52 -26.39
CA THR A 664 -3.62 49.06 -26.50
C THR A 664 -2.49 48.64 -27.44
N ALA A 665 -1.90 47.47 -27.20
CA ALA A 665 -0.86 46.89 -28.03
C ALA A 665 -1.00 45.37 -28.12
N ILE A 666 -0.66 44.82 -29.28
CA ILE A 666 -0.52 43.38 -29.50
C ILE A 666 0.97 43.02 -29.44
N ILE A 667 1.32 41.97 -28.73
CA ILE A 667 2.69 41.46 -28.62
C ILE A 667 2.79 40.04 -29.21
N ASN A 668 3.93 39.69 -29.79
CA ASN A 668 4.16 38.39 -30.45
C ASN A 668 4.49 37.25 -29.48
N LEU A 669 3.91 37.30 -28.28
CA LEU A 669 4.05 36.30 -27.24
C LEU A 669 2.65 35.92 -26.76
N GLY A 670 2.41 34.65 -26.51
CA GLY A 670 1.09 34.11 -26.17
C GLY A 670 1.15 32.97 -25.16
N LYS A 671 0.08 32.18 -25.05
CA LYS A 671 -0.04 31.05 -24.11
C LYS A 671 1.12 30.07 -24.23
N LYS A 672 1.55 29.74 -25.46
CA LYS A 672 2.69 28.83 -25.69
C LYS A 672 4.01 29.36 -25.15
N HIS A 673 4.15 30.67 -24.98
CA HIS A 673 5.33 31.30 -24.38
C HIS A 673 5.22 31.39 -22.84
N GLY A 674 4.13 30.90 -22.25
CA GLY A 674 3.88 30.98 -20.80
C GLY A 674 3.35 32.34 -20.34
N ILE A 675 2.76 33.13 -21.25
CA ILE A 675 2.14 34.41 -20.86
C ILE A 675 0.79 34.18 -20.18
N ALA A 676 0.55 34.94 -19.11
CA ALA A 676 -0.73 35.04 -18.42
C ALA A 676 -1.26 36.48 -18.40
N ALA A 677 -2.58 36.64 -18.26
CA ALA A 677 -3.20 37.95 -18.06
C ALA A 677 -2.67 38.61 -16.78
N GLY A 678 -2.49 39.94 -16.82
CA GLY A 678 -1.89 40.74 -15.75
C GLY A 678 -0.36 40.89 -15.85
N GLN A 679 0.32 40.02 -16.62
CA GLN A 679 1.77 40.10 -16.77
C GLN A 679 2.19 41.41 -17.48
N SER A 680 3.28 42.02 -17.01
CA SER A 680 3.76 43.31 -17.51
C SER A 680 5.08 43.20 -18.27
N PHE A 681 5.20 44.00 -19.34
CA PHE A 681 6.37 44.10 -20.21
C PHE A 681 6.85 45.55 -20.29
N ASN A 682 8.16 45.74 -20.18
CA ASN A 682 8.81 47.01 -20.46
C ASN A 682 9.03 47.14 -21.96
N VAL A 683 8.57 48.24 -22.56
CA VAL A 683 8.92 48.60 -23.94
C VAL A 683 10.25 49.33 -23.93
N LEU A 684 11.18 48.86 -24.76
CA LEU A 684 12.55 49.33 -24.84
C LEU A 684 12.75 50.20 -26.08
N SER A 685 13.36 51.36 -25.89
CA SER A 685 13.97 52.14 -26.98
C SER A 685 15.46 51.87 -27.03
N ARG A 686 15.98 51.67 -28.25
CA ARG A 686 17.42 51.53 -28.50
C ARG A 686 18.06 52.91 -28.39
N GLY A 687 18.82 53.16 -27.32
CA GLY A 687 19.57 54.40 -27.13
C GLY A 687 20.89 54.43 -27.90
N GLU A 688 21.83 55.28 -27.47
CA GLU A 688 23.12 55.43 -28.16
C GLU A 688 23.97 54.14 -28.16
N PRO A 689 24.74 53.90 -29.24
CA PRO A 689 25.68 52.80 -29.31
C PRO A 689 26.78 52.96 -28.25
N ILE A 690 27.09 51.86 -27.58
CA ILE A 690 28.22 51.75 -26.66
C ILE A 690 29.39 51.26 -27.50
N GLU A 691 30.35 52.14 -27.77
CA GLU A 691 31.51 51.84 -28.61
C GLU A 691 32.78 51.63 -27.78
N LEU A 692 33.59 50.65 -28.19
CA LEU A 692 34.95 50.46 -27.71
C LEU A 692 35.86 50.16 -28.90
N ASN A 693 36.90 50.98 -29.11
CA ASN A 693 37.86 50.84 -30.19
C ASN A 693 37.24 50.77 -31.60
N GLY A 694 36.22 51.60 -31.87
CA GLY A 694 35.53 51.63 -33.16
C GLY A 694 34.59 50.44 -33.42
N ARG A 695 34.36 49.56 -32.43
CA ARG A 695 33.38 48.49 -32.48
C ARG A 695 32.21 48.80 -31.55
N ILE A 696 31.00 48.78 -32.09
CA ILE A 696 29.78 48.85 -31.29
C ILE A 696 29.66 47.56 -30.48
N LEU A 697 29.78 47.66 -29.15
CA LEU A 697 29.61 46.56 -28.20
C LEU A 697 28.14 46.35 -27.81
N GLY A 698 27.30 47.38 -27.93
CA GLY A 698 25.89 47.29 -27.58
C GLY A 698 25.18 48.63 -27.74
N TYR A 699 23.97 48.73 -27.21
CA TYR A 699 23.18 49.96 -27.17
C TYR A 699 22.63 50.14 -25.75
N LYS A 700 22.49 51.37 -25.29
CA LYS A 700 21.87 51.65 -23.99
C LYS A 700 20.34 51.62 -24.13
N ASP A 701 19.72 50.48 -23.81
CA ASP A 701 18.26 50.36 -23.85
C ASP A 701 17.62 51.16 -22.70
N SER A 702 16.55 51.90 -23.00
CA SER A 702 15.78 52.67 -22.02
C SER A 702 14.30 52.31 -22.05
N ARG A 703 13.65 52.26 -20.87
CA ARG A 703 12.20 51.99 -20.77
C ARG A 703 11.41 53.21 -21.20
N ILE A 704 10.60 53.05 -22.25
CA ILE A 704 9.74 54.12 -22.78
C ILE A 704 8.25 53.91 -22.56
N ALA A 705 7.79 52.69 -22.26
CA ALA A 705 6.41 52.41 -21.90
C ALA A 705 6.31 51.08 -21.16
N GLN A 706 5.11 50.78 -20.66
CA GLN A 706 4.75 49.49 -20.07
C GLN A 706 3.52 48.94 -20.80
N ILE A 707 3.53 47.64 -21.11
CA ILE A 707 2.38 46.91 -21.62
C ILE A 707 1.95 45.92 -20.54
N THR A 708 0.69 45.99 -20.10
CA THR A 708 0.10 45.01 -19.17
C THR A 708 -0.87 44.13 -19.94
N VAL A 709 -0.60 42.83 -19.99
CA VAL A 709 -1.40 41.87 -20.74
C VAL A 709 -2.82 41.79 -20.18
N THR A 710 -3.81 41.90 -21.05
CA THR A 710 -5.24 41.82 -20.71
C THR A 710 -5.87 40.53 -21.23
N GLU A 711 -5.45 40.08 -22.41
CA GLU A 711 -5.96 38.88 -23.06
C GLU A 711 -4.81 38.13 -23.75
N VAL A 712 -4.87 36.79 -23.77
CA VAL A 712 -3.79 35.94 -24.27
C VAL A 712 -4.36 34.94 -25.26
N ASP A 713 -3.87 34.99 -26.49
CA ASP A 713 -4.10 33.99 -27.54
C ASP A 713 -2.96 32.96 -27.55
N GLU A 714 -3.02 31.97 -28.46
CA GLU A 714 -2.01 30.90 -28.54
C GLU A 714 -0.58 31.43 -28.76
N LEU A 715 -0.41 32.36 -29.70
CA LEU A 715 0.90 32.88 -30.13
C LEU A 715 1.09 34.39 -29.93
N LEU A 716 0.03 35.11 -29.54
CA LEU A 716 0.05 36.55 -29.34
C LEU A 716 -0.77 36.93 -28.11
N ALA A 717 -0.60 38.16 -27.62
CA ALA A 717 -1.34 38.66 -26.48
C ALA A 717 -1.67 40.14 -26.69
N HIS A 718 -2.83 40.53 -26.18
CA HIS A 718 -3.31 41.91 -26.17
C HIS A 718 -3.03 42.51 -24.80
N GLY A 719 -2.60 43.76 -24.76
CA GLY A 719 -2.31 44.43 -23.51
C GLY A 719 -2.61 45.92 -23.55
N ARG A 720 -2.83 46.48 -22.36
CA ARG A 720 -2.98 47.92 -22.15
C ARG A 720 -1.61 48.58 -22.02
N VAL A 721 -1.43 49.67 -22.74
CA VAL A 721 -0.22 50.50 -22.70
C VAL A 721 -0.36 51.56 -21.60
N ALA A 722 0.70 51.74 -20.81
CA ALA A 722 0.84 52.76 -19.77
C ALA A 722 2.26 53.35 -19.74
N ASP A 723 2.45 54.43 -18.96
CA ASP A 723 3.76 55.08 -18.74
C ASP A 723 4.51 55.49 -20.03
N VAL A 724 3.78 55.92 -21.07
CA VAL A 724 4.35 56.25 -22.39
C VAL A 724 5.19 57.54 -22.31
N LYS A 725 6.50 57.41 -22.55
CA LYS A 725 7.49 58.49 -22.60
C LYS A 725 7.92 58.84 -24.03
N ALA A 726 7.67 57.96 -25.00
CA ALA A 726 7.95 58.16 -26.42
C ALA A 726 6.95 57.35 -27.27
N PRO A 727 6.69 57.73 -28.54
CA PRO A 727 5.82 56.98 -29.44
C PRO A 727 6.23 55.51 -29.56
N LEU A 728 5.23 54.62 -29.64
CA LEU A 728 5.44 53.18 -29.76
C LEU A 728 5.29 52.74 -31.21
N GLU A 729 6.14 51.82 -31.64
CA GLU A 729 6.21 51.37 -33.03
C GLU A 729 6.14 49.84 -33.14
N ARG A 730 5.72 49.36 -34.31
CA ARG A 730 5.80 47.94 -34.66
C ARG A 730 7.25 47.45 -34.61
N ASN A 731 7.44 46.19 -34.21
CA ASN A 731 8.73 45.52 -34.00
C ASN A 731 9.58 46.05 -32.85
N GLN A 732 9.08 47.00 -32.06
CA GLN A 732 9.80 47.51 -30.90
C GLN A 732 9.98 46.42 -29.84
N ARG A 733 11.18 46.39 -29.23
CA ARG A 733 11.58 45.34 -28.30
C ARG A 733 10.84 45.49 -26.98
N ILE A 734 10.33 44.38 -26.47
CA ILE A 734 9.77 44.29 -25.14
C ILE A 734 10.49 43.21 -24.33
N VAL A 735 10.55 43.40 -23.02
CA VAL A 735 11.08 42.41 -22.07
C VAL A 735 10.15 42.32 -20.86
N ALA A 736 9.89 41.11 -20.39
CA ALA A 736 9.10 40.86 -19.20
C ALA A 736 9.69 41.62 -18.02
N ARG A 737 8.83 42.29 -17.27
CA ARG A 737 9.23 43.01 -16.06
C ARG A 737 9.53 41.98 -14.97
N LYS A 738 10.70 42.09 -14.33
CA LYS A 738 10.95 41.44 -13.05
C LYS A 738 10.10 42.19 -12.01
N GLU A 739 9.15 41.49 -11.40
CA GLU A 739 8.39 42.00 -10.26
C GLU A 739 9.30 42.27 -9.06
#